data_AF-A0A1V4QQK1-F1
#
_entry.id   AF-A0A1V4QQK1-F1
#
_cell.length_a   1.000
_cell.length_b   1.000
_cell.length_c   1.000
_cell.angle_alpha   90.00
_cell.angle_beta   90.00
_cell.angle_gamma   90.00
#
_symmetry.space_group_name_H-M   'P 1'
#
loop_
_entity.id
_entity.type
_entity.pdbx_description
1 polymer ?
#
loop_
_entity_poly.entity_id
_entity_poly.type
_entity_poly.pdbx_seq_one_letter_code
_entity_poly.pdbx_strand_id
1 'polypeptide(L)'
;MRRRNLQALRRLLATARAYGLRTFLHHYVSHFTQALADRLKLGFHEGGMRLAAFEHPAVAAYNRYVYRRTFQLLPELDGLFMNFESTGNAADFLERTLLPEATRRRRRPALFFRLWGVSDVGAMARLLKKYDGPKGVIHKGHETNDLYYYPVCDARIRIWKSAMPEVEFTYSLGPCHNCGTNISRKLWTDPDYLHALLDDMQAKGADSISFQSISELLLHLLPDAEVFPPAARSHSRMNLGHLEAVVDYVEGRRPSRRQWARRYARWFDTTPAAGEAVRRATVESSQIILKMYRQFVYGSPQEGYIYPGRFSHYQEPFFYYPMSFFNRLGEIPHNVGWLAWAVRRRPVKVVPNDTQAIIDYVNPAIRRRPVNHPGAIIRQIKAHIARSVRAVETYHRLAGKNADEAFIAQVQRNINNGERIWREIQIAIELYSCYFAASRRGFWRHLRRARDLMLESVAVLDAAQLSAILEHQREDFPFEALRAYLKSHERYNEIRRLCRPYVSVRQEMARRNRRLLRQALRAGERALELLDDEKYALYRDNVLAWVEYLRAELDWLTPPAMACPPDGSIGPDEGFRAMVRDHCYRWGERCWEDFASFFVRADFFGPDRCDCRATATAEGLKVSLREHDIDWAQRRALWRRHRGNVNQTGFMQVMLDPDSTFQRVIHYTIYFQGSGGTVREFSERPDGTIVHRPPSMLRGCQGHFQHNDSSWRFDLVIPWRQLGGRPGPGQRWRINVLTNPSVTRNRRMIWCQGYEYRNDVARLGWMVFV
;
A
#
# COMPACT_ATOMS: atom_id res chain seq x y z
N MET A 1 -26.48 -5.04 -28.86
CA MET A 1 -25.12 -4.96 -28.25
C MET A 1 -24.51 -6.32 -27.91
N ARG A 2 -25.10 -7.15 -27.02
CA ARG A 2 -24.51 -8.45 -26.58
C ARG A 2 -24.14 -9.42 -27.72
N ARG A 3 -25.04 -9.62 -28.70
CA ARG A 3 -24.79 -10.48 -29.88
C ARG A 3 -23.60 -9.98 -30.71
N ARG A 4 -23.52 -8.67 -30.95
CA ARG A 4 -22.41 -8.02 -31.67
C ARG A 4 -21.07 -8.22 -30.95
N ASN A 5 -21.05 -8.06 -29.62
CA ASN A 5 -19.82 -8.27 -28.83
C ASN A 5 -19.36 -9.73 -28.87
N LEU A 6 -20.28 -10.68 -28.75
CA LEU A 6 -19.96 -12.10 -28.86
C LEU A 6 -19.40 -12.46 -30.24
N GLN A 7 -20.01 -11.94 -31.32
CA GLN A 7 -19.50 -12.15 -32.68
C GLN A 7 -18.11 -11.55 -32.88
N ALA A 8 -17.89 -10.33 -32.38
CA ALA A 8 -16.58 -9.69 -32.44
C ALA A 8 -15.52 -10.49 -31.68
N LEU A 9 -15.84 -10.97 -30.47
CA LEU A 9 -14.95 -11.80 -29.67
C LEU A 9 -14.60 -13.11 -30.39
N ARG A 10 -15.59 -13.81 -30.97
CA ARG A 10 -15.34 -15.04 -31.74
C ARG A 10 -14.41 -14.79 -32.93
N ARG A 11 -14.60 -13.68 -33.66
CA ARG A 11 -13.69 -13.31 -34.75
C ARG A 11 -12.27 -13.09 -34.25
N LEU A 12 -12.09 -12.38 -33.13
CA LEU A 12 -10.79 -12.17 -32.52
C LEU A 12 -10.09 -13.50 -32.17
N LEU A 13 -10.82 -14.43 -31.53
CA LEU A 13 -10.28 -15.74 -31.16
C LEU A 13 -9.90 -16.57 -32.41
N ALA A 14 -10.73 -16.54 -33.45
CA ALA A 14 -10.45 -17.22 -34.71
C ALA A 14 -9.20 -16.63 -35.40
N THR A 15 -9.07 -15.31 -35.45
CA THR A 15 -7.88 -14.63 -36.00
C THR A 15 -6.64 -15.01 -35.21
N ALA A 16 -6.67 -14.91 -33.88
CA ALA A 16 -5.52 -15.27 -33.03
C ALA A 16 -5.04 -16.71 -33.30
N ARG A 17 -5.99 -17.65 -33.40
CA ARG A 17 -5.70 -19.04 -33.74
C ARG A 17 -5.06 -19.20 -35.13
N ALA A 18 -5.49 -18.42 -36.13
CA ALA A 18 -4.89 -18.44 -37.46
C ALA A 18 -3.42 -18.01 -37.45
N TYR A 19 -3.02 -17.16 -36.49
CA TYR A 19 -1.63 -16.77 -36.23
C TYR A 19 -0.90 -17.71 -35.25
N GLY A 20 -1.49 -18.85 -34.89
CA GLY A 20 -0.90 -19.80 -33.93
C GLY A 20 -0.88 -19.32 -32.48
N LEU A 21 -1.61 -18.25 -32.16
CA LEU A 21 -1.67 -17.68 -30.82
C LEU A 21 -2.71 -18.41 -29.96
N ARG A 22 -2.34 -18.68 -28.71
CA ARG A 22 -3.28 -19.14 -27.67
C ARG A 22 -3.97 -17.95 -27.03
N THR A 23 -5.25 -18.09 -26.73
CA THR A 23 -6.08 -17.02 -26.18
C THR A 23 -6.58 -17.34 -24.78
N PHE A 24 -6.54 -16.32 -23.91
CA PHE A 24 -6.91 -16.44 -22.50
C PHE A 24 -7.88 -15.32 -22.11
N LEU A 25 -8.90 -15.67 -21.33
CA LEU A 25 -9.78 -14.69 -20.72
C LEU A 25 -9.30 -14.38 -19.30
N HIS A 26 -8.97 -13.12 -19.02
CA HIS A 26 -8.64 -12.65 -17.68
C HIS A 26 -9.90 -12.49 -16.84
N HIS A 27 -9.94 -13.13 -15.67
CA HIS A 27 -11.06 -13.10 -14.74
C HIS A 27 -10.60 -12.88 -13.29
N TYR A 28 -11.26 -11.95 -12.59
CA TYR A 28 -11.11 -11.77 -11.15
C TYR A 28 -12.01 -12.74 -10.41
N VAL A 29 -11.43 -13.57 -9.54
CA VAL A 29 -12.13 -14.67 -8.87
C VAL A 29 -13.28 -14.14 -7.99
N SER A 30 -14.40 -14.87 -7.95
CA SER A 30 -15.59 -14.65 -7.12
C SER A 30 -16.46 -13.42 -7.42
N HIS A 31 -16.20 -12.71 -8.52
CA HIS A 31 -17.01 -11.54 -8.89
C HIS A 31 -18.48 -11.91 -9.18
N PHE A 32 -19.40 -11.02 -8.83
CA PHE A 32 -20.82 -11.13 -9.14
C PHE A 32 -21.44 -9.76 -9.43
N THR A 33 -22.68 -9.75 -9.92
CA THR A 33 -23.35 -8.53 -10.41
C THR A 33 -24.13 -7.79 -9.32
N GLN A 34 -24.37 -6.49 -9.54
CA GLN A 34 -25.25 -5.69 -8.68
C GLN A 34 -26.62 -6.35 -8.48
N ALA A 35 -27.23 -6.88 -9.55
CA ALA A 35 -28.53 -7.54 -9.47
C ALA A 35 -28.51 -8.77 -8.53
N LEU A 36 -27.41 -9.52 -8.48
CA LEU A 36 -27.26 -10.60 -7.50
C LEU A 36 -27.07 -10.04 -6.08
N ALA A 37 -26.28 -8.98 -5.92
CA ALA A 37 -26.09 -8.31 -4.63
C ALA A 37 -27.42 -7.81 -4.03
N ASP A 38 -28.26 -7.18 -4.85
CA ASP A 38 -29.57 -6.65 -4.47
C ASP A 38 -30.54 -7.78 -4.11
N ARG A 39 -30.59 -8.83 -4.92
CA ARG A 39 -31.40 -10.02 -4.65
C ARG A 39 -31.02 -10.68 -3.32
N LEU A 40 -29.73 -10.70 -3.00
CA LEU A 40 -29.20 -11.24 -1.75
C LEU A 40 -29.24 -10.23 -0.59
N LYS A 41 -29.69 -9.00 -0.84
CA LYS A 41 -29.78 -7.90 0.14
C LYS A 41 -28.46 -7.64 0.86
N LEU A 42 -27.34 -7.65 0.13
CA LEU A 42 -26.00 -7.47 0.71
C LEU A 42 -25.72 -6.03 1.17
N GLY A 43 -26.49 -5.06 0.69
CA GLY A 43 -26.35 -3.64 1.07
C GLY A 43 -25.11 -2.96 0.47
N PHE A 44 -24.65 -3.45 -0.69
CA PHE A 44 -23.45 -2.97 -1.38
C PHE A 44 -23.75 -2.51 -2.81
N HIS A 45 -23.01 -1.50 -3.28
CA HIS A 45 -23.12 -0.97 -4.64
C HIS A 45 -21.81 -1.08 -5.43
N GLU A 46 -21.87 -1.51 -6.69
CA GLU A 46 -20.73 -1.75 -7.59
C GLU A 46 -19.85 -0.51 -7.81
N GLY A 47 -20.45 0.69 -7.76
CA GLY A 47 -19.70 1.97 -7.82
C GLY A 47 -18.99 2.35 -6.51
N GLY A 48 -19.30 1.67 -5.40
CA GLY A 48 -18.77 1.94 -4.07
C GLY A 48 -17.82 0.87 -3.52
N MET A 49 -17.81 -0.34 -4.11
CA MET A 49 -16.90 -1.44 -3.76
C MET A 49 -16.92 -2.57 -4.79
N ARG A 50 -15.94 -3.48 -4.70
CA ARG A 50 -15.90 -4.70 -5.52
C ARG A 50 -16.93 -5.71 -5.01
N LEU A 51 -17.84 -6.15 -5.89
CA LEU A 51 -18.82 -7.20 -5.61
C LEU A 51 -18.16 -8.59 -5.72
N ALA A 52 -17.43 -8.98 -4.68
CA ALA A 52 -16.60 -10.19 -4.64
C ALA A 52 -16.37 -10.68 -3.20
N ALA A 53 -15.63 -11.79 -3.03
CA ALA A 53 -15.20 -12.35 -1.74
C ALA A 53 -16.31 -12.56 -0.71
N PHE A 54 -17.48 -13.00 -1.17
CA PHE A 54 -18.62 -13.25 -0.30
C PHE A 54 -18.96 -14.74 -0.28
N GLU A 55 -18.96 -15.38 0.89
CA GLU A 55 -19.36 -16.80 0.98
C GLU A 55 -20.89 -16.89 0.97
N HIS A 56 -21.45 -17.26 -0.18
CA HIS A 56 -22.86 -17.52 -0.32
C HIS A 56 -23.11 -18.59 -1.40
N PRO A 57 -23.99 -19.59 -1.17
CA PRO A 57 -24.26 -20.65 -2.15
C PRO A 57 -24.70 -20.11 -3.52
N ALA A 58 -25.50 -19.03 -3.54
CA ALA A 58 -25.92 -18.39 -4.80
C ALA A 58 -24.77 -17.72 -5.55
N VAL A 59 -23.77 -17.16 -4.86
CA VAL A 59 -22.58 -16.57 -5.49
C VAL A 59 -21.71 -17.67 -6.11
N ALA A 60 -21.53 -18.79 -5.40
CA ALA A 60 -20.83 -19.97 -5.94
C ALA A 60 -21.58 -20.58 -7.15
N ALA A 61 -22.91 -20.70 -7.07
CA ALA A 61 -23.74 -21.17 -8.18
C ALA A 61 -23.67 -20.24 -9.40
N TYR A 62 -23.68 -18.92 -9.18
CA TYR A 62 -23.50 -17.93 -10.23
C TYR A 62 -22.14 -18.06 -10.93
N ASN A 63 -21.05 -18.19 -10.17
CA ASN A 63 -19.71 -18.35 -10.75
C ASN A 63 -19.59 -19.66 -11.55
N ARG A 64 -20.15 -20.78 -11.04
CA ARG A 64 -20.25 -22.03 -11.83
C ARG A 64 -21.00 -21.84 -13.15
N TYR A 65 -22.11 -21.12 -13.11
CA TYR A 65 -22.86 -20.79 -14.31
C TYR A 65 -22.01 -19.98 -15.30
N VAL A 66 -21.29 -18.96 -14.83
CA VAL A 66 -20.40 -18.13 -15.67
C VAL A 66 -19.31 -18.98 -16.34
N TYR A 67 -18.56 -19.79 -15.58
CA TYR A 67 -17.49 -20.62 -16.17
C TYR A 67 -18.02 -21.61 -17.21
N ARG A 68 -19.11 -22.30 -16.90
CA ARG A 68 -19.78 -23.22 -17.84
C ARG A 68 -20.22 -22.51 -19.11
N ARG A 69 -20.84 -21.33 -19.00
CA ARG A 69 -21.30 -20.56 -20.17
C ARG A 69 -20.14 -20.01 -20.99
N THR A 70 -19.05 -19.58 -20.37
CA THR A 70 -17.83 -19.16 -21.08
C THR A 70 -17.31 -20.28 -21.96
N PHE A 71 -17.10 -21.48 -21.42
CA PHE A 71 -16.61 -22.62 -22.19
C PHE A 71 -17.60 -23.13 -23.26
N GLN A 72 -18.90 -22.94 -23.05
CA GLN A 72 -19.92 -23.28 -24.06
C GLN A 72 -19.99 -22.27 -25.20
N LEU A 73 -19.86 -20.97 -24.89
CA LEU A 73 -20.03 -19.90 -25.87
C LEU A 73 -18.77 -19.59 -26.67
N LEU A 74 -17.60 -19.88 -26.10
CA LEU A 74 -16.27 -19.61 -26.65
C LEU A 74 -15.44 -20.90 -26.71
N PRO A 75 -15.82 -21.88 -27.56
CA PRO A 75 -15.09 -23.14 -27.66
C PRO A 75 -13.66 -22.99 -28.21
N GLU A 76 -13.36 -21.87 -28.89
CA GLU A 76 -12.03 -21.53 -29.40
C GLU A 76 -11.10 -20.95 -28.32
N LEU A 77 -11.62 -20.61 -27.14
CA LEU A 77 -10.83 -20.08 -26.03
C LEU A 77 -9.91 -21.17 -25.47
N ASP A 78 -8.60 -20.93 -25.46
CA ASP A 78 -7.63 -21.93 -24.99
C ASP A 78 -7.59 -22.04 -23.47
N GLY A 79 -7.89 -20.95 -22.75
CA GLY A 79 -7.72 -20.94 -21.31
C GLY A 79 -8.29 -19.75 -20.55
N LEU A 80 -8.04 -19.76 -19.24
CA LEU A 80 -8.37 -18.69 -18.32
C LEU A 80 -7.12 -18.18 -17.61
N PHE A 81 -7.06 -16.87 -17.42
CA PHE A 81 -6.09 -16.18 -16.58
C PHE A 81 -6.83 -15.68 -15.33
N MET A 82 -6.48 -16.19 -14.15
CA MET A 82 -7.21 -15.99 -12.91
C MET A 82 -6.46 -15.02 -11.98
N ASN A 83 -7.17 -14.08 -11.38
CA ASN A 83 -6.61 -13.08 -10.46
C ASN A 83 -7.35 -13.07 -9.11
N PHE A 84 -6.58 -13.13 -8.02
CA PHE A 84 -7.08 -13.24 -6.64
C PHE A 84 -7.16 -11.89 -5.91
N GLU A 85 -6.95 -10.77 -6.60
CA GLU A 85 -6.96 -9.42 -5.99
C GLU A 85 -8.26 -9.10 -5.22
N SER A 86 -9.37 -9.68 -5.65
CA SER A 86 -10.68 -9.43 -5.01
C SER A 86 -11.05 -10.48 -3.97
N THR A 87 -10.36 -11.61 -3.91
CA THR A 87 -10.58 -12.71 -2.96
C THR A 87 -9.28 -13.47 -2.75
N GLY A 88 -8.58 -13.16 -1.67
CA GLY A 88 -7.30 -13.79 -1.38
C GLY A 88 -7.46 -15.28 -1.02
N ASN A 89 -6.46 -16.11 -1.33
CA ASN A 89 -6.44 -17.54 -1.00
C ASN A 89 -7.69 -18.34 -1.40
N ALA A 90 -8.34 -17.99 -2.51
CA ALA A 90 -9.61 -18.58 -2.95
C ALA A 90 -9.51 -19.97 -3.61
N ALA A 91 -8.50 -20.78 -3.26
CA ALA A 91 -8.29 -22.11 -3.85
C ALA A 91 -9.52 -23.02 -3.64
N ASP A 92 -10.08 -23.03 -2.42
CA ASP A 92 -11.26 -23.83 -2.09
C ASP A 92 -12.51 -23.38 -2.86
N PHE A 93 -12.66 -22.06 -3.09
CA PHE A 93 -13.75 -21.53 -3.90
C PHE A 93 -13.63 -22.01 -5.36
N LEU A 94 -12.42 -21.96 -5.92
CA LEU A 94 -12.16 -22.44 -7.28
C LEU A 94 -12.36 -23.95 -7.42
N GLU A 95 -12.00 -24.72 -6.39
CA GLU A 95 -12.26 -26.16 -6.35
C GLU A 95 -13.75 -26.48 -6.45
N ARG A 96 -14.61 -25.68 -5.79
CA ARG A 96 -16.07 -25.87 -5.82
C ARG A 96 -16.76 -25.25 -7.04
N THR A 97 -16.08 -24.37 -7.78
CA THR A 97 -16.69 -23.57 -8.86
C THR A 97 -16.06 -23.79 -10.23
N LEU A 98 -14.79 -23.45 -10.42
CA LEU A 98 -14.09 -23.53 -11.70
C LEU A 98 -13.72 -24.97 -12.05
N LEU A 99 -13.09 -25.68 -11.12
CA LEU A 99 -12.49 -27.00 -11.39
C LEU A 99 -13.49 -28.03 -11.92
N PRO A 100 -14.73 -28.14 -11.39
CA PRO A 100 -15.72 -29.08 -11.90
C PRO A 100 -16.13 -28.78 -13.35
N GLU A 101 -16.19 -27.50 -13.74
CA GLU A 101 -16.57 -27.11 -15.09
C GLU A 101 -15.40 -27.26 -16.08
N ALA A 102 -14.16 -26.98 -15.66
CA ALA A 102 -12.96 -27.17 -16.47
C ALA A 102 -12.69 -28.67 -16.74
N THR A 103 -12.88 -29.52 -15.73
CA THR A 103 -12.64 -30.99 -15.80
C THR A 103 -13.75 -31.74 -16.55
N ARG A 104 -14.86 -31.10 -16.88
CA ARG A 104 -15.88 -31.68 -17.79
C ARG A 104 -15.56 -31.47 -19.27
N ARG A 105 -14.59 -30.60 -19.60
CA ARG A 105 -14.28 -30.26 -20.99
C ARG A 105 -13.45 -31.37 -21.62
N ARG A 106 -13.84 -31.81 -22.82
CA ARG A 106 -13.06 -32.77 -23.63
C ARG A 106 -11.63 -32.28 -23.87
N ARG A 107 -11.49 -31.02 -24.27
CA ARG A 107 -10.19 -30.32 -24.29
C ARG A 107 -10.05 -29.52 -23.00
N ARG A 108 -9.08 -29.88 -22.18
CA ARG A 108 -8.77 -29.20 -20.93
C ARG A 108 -8.29 -27.76 -21.23
N PRO A 109 -8.97 -26.72 -20.71
CA PRO A 109 -8.53 -25.34 -20.88
C PRO A 109 -7.24 -25.07 -20.10
N ALA A 110 -6.29 -24.32 -20.65
CA ALA A 110 -5.13 -23.91 -19.89
C ALA A 110 -5.52 -22.96 -18.73
N LEU A 111 -5.08 -23.25 -17.50
CA LEU A 111 -5.41 -22.46 -16.32
C LEU A 111 -4.16 -21.77 -15.76
N PHE A 112 -4.10 -20.44 -15.89
CA PHE A 112 -3.01 -19.63 -15.35
C PHE A 112 -3.48 -18.80 -14.15
N PHE A 113 -2.74 -18.85 -13.05
CA PHE A 113 -3.12 -18.21 -11.80
C PHE A 113 -2.11 -17.12 -11.42
N ARG A 114 -2.54 -15.86 -11.47
CA ARG A 114 -1.73 -14.75 -10.96
C ARG A 114 -1.71 -14.81 -9.43
N LEU A 115 -0.53 -14.99 -8.84
CA LEU A 115 -0.34 -15.21 -7.40
C LEU A 115 -0.59 -13.97 -6.52
N TRP A 116 -1.00 -12.86 -7.12
CA TRP A 116 -1.37 -11.65 -6.39
C TRP A 116 -2.63 -11.87 -5.54
N GLY A 117 -2.49 -11.77 -4.21
CA GLY A 117 -3.54 -12.13 -3.25
C GLY A 117 -3.48 -13.58 -2.78
N VAL A 118 -2.43 -14.34 -3.12
CA VAL A 118 -2.27 -15.73 -2.71
C VAL A 118 -1.01 -15.91 -1.85
N SER A 119 -1.19 -16.56 -0.71
CA SER A 119 -0.14 -16.90 0.27
C SER A 119 -0.21 -18.36 0.73
N ASP A 120 -1.35 -19.05 0.61
CA ASP A 120 -1.47 -20.47 0.95
C ASP A 120 -0.97 -21.37 -0.20
N VAL A 121 0.33 -21.63 -0.19
CA VAL A 121 1.02 -22.49 -1.17
C VAL A 121 0.43 -23.91 -1.19
N GLY A 122 0.11 -24.46 -0.02
CA GLY A 122 -0.42 -25.81 0.10
C GLY A 122 -1.81 -25.95 -0.51
N ALA A 123 -2.70 -24.97 -0.30
CA ALA A 123 -4.02 -24.96 -0.89
C ALA A 123 -3.98 -24.89 -2.43
N MET A 124 -3.10 -24.04 -2.98
CA MET A 124 -2.89 -24.00 -4.43
C MET A 124 -2.31 -25.30 -4.98
N ALA A 125 -1.32 -25.90 -4.32
CA ALA A 125 -0.76 -27.19 -4.74
C ALA A 125 -1.83 -28.29 -4.77
N ARG A 126 -2.71 -28.35 -3.75
CA ARG A 126 -3.85 -29.28 -3.74
C ARG A 126 -4.83 -29.03 -4.89
N LEU A 127 -5.18 -27.76 -5.17
CA LEU A 127 -6.06 -27.40 -6.27
C LEU A 127 -5.47 -27.83 -7.62
N LEU A 128 -4.20 -27.48 -7.87
CA LEU A 128 -3.53 -27.74 -9.15
C LEU A 128 -3.20 -29.22 -9.37
N LYS A 129 -2.97 -30.00 -8.30
CA LYS A 129 -2.79 -31.45 -8.38
C LYS A 129 -4.05 -32.17 -8.89
N LYS A 130 -5.24 -31.65 -8.59
CA LYS A 130 -6.53 -32.20 -9.06
C LYS A 130 -6.84 -31.88 -10.52
N TYR A 131 -6.03 -31.03 -11.16
CA TYR A 131 -6.22 -30.64 -12.56
C TYR A 131 -5.17 -31.29 -13.46
N ASP A 132 -5.63 -32.06 -14.45
CA ASP A 132 -4.81 -32.80 -15.42
C ASP A 132 -4.47 -32.00 -16.69
N GLY A 133 -5.06 -30.81 -16.87
CA GLY A 133 -4.80 -29.93 -18.00
C GLY A 133 -3.57 -29.02 -17.83
N PRO A 134 -3.24 -28.22 -18.87
CA PRO A 134 -2.16 -27.24 -18.80
C PRO A 134 -2.42 -26.23 -17.69
N LYS A 135 -1.40 -25.96 -16.87
CA LYS A 135 -1.53 -25.12 -15.68
C LYS A 135 -0.25 -24.35 -15.41
N GLY A 136 -0.41 -23.10 -15.01
CA GLY A 136 0.70 -22.22 -14.70
C GLY A 136 0.37 -21.25 -13.58
N VAL A 137 1.40 -20.69 -12.96
CA VAL A 137 1.28 -19.61 -11.99
C VAL A 137 2.12 -18.42 -12.43
N ILE A 138 1.58 -17.23 -12.20
CA ILE A 138 2.19 -15.98 -12.64
C ILE A 138 2.56 -15.17 -11.40
N HIS A 139 3.86 -15.05 -11.19
CA HIS A 139 4.46 -14.23 -10.14
C HIS A 139 4.78 -12.85 -10.69
N LYS A 140 4.82 -11.84 -9.81
CA LYS A 140 5.28 -10.51 -10.21
C LYS A 140 6.79 -10.44 -10.29
N GLY A 141 7.27 -9.58 -11.19
CA GLY A 141 8.69 -9.43 -11.46
C GLY A 141 9.50 -9.00 -10.25
N HIS A 142 9.09 -7.95 -9.53
CA HIS A 142 9.85 -7.36 -8.44
C HIS A 142 9.23 -7.58 -7.05
N GLU A 143 10.06 -7.43 -6.01
CA GLU A 143 9.65 -7.53 -4.60
C GLU A 143 8.56 -6.52 -4.25
N THR A 144 7.45 -7.03 -3.67
CA THR A 144 6.31 -6.38 -2.98
C THR A 144 5.58 -5.21 -3.65
N ASN A 145 6.20 -4.45 -4.56
CA ASN A 145 5.78 -3.08 -4.87
C ASN A 145 5.53 -2.79 -6.36
N ASP A 146 5.73 -3.75 -7.26
CA ASP A 146 5.48 -3.64 -8.72
C ASP A 146 6.31 -2.58 -9.45
N LEU A 147 7.53 -2.28 -8.99
CA LEU A 147 8.35 -1.19 -9.52
C LEU A 147 9.67 -1.68 -10.07
N TYR A 148 10.16 -0.98 -11.10
CA TYR A 148 11.52 -1.17 -11.62
C TYR A 148 12.51 -0.29 -10.83
N TYR A 149 13.61 -0.88 -10.35
CA TYR A 149 14.65 -0.18 -9.57
C TYR A 149 16.04 -0.80 -9.76
N TYR A 150 16.11 -2.12 -9.63
CA TYR A 150 17.27 -2.98 -9.85
C TYR A 150 16.81 -4.17 -10.70
N PRO A 151 17.65 -4.71 -11.59
CA PRO A 151 17.32 -5.88 -12.41
C PRO A 151 17.41 -7.16 -11.56
N VAL A 152 16.63 -7.21 -10.47
CA VAL A 152 16.53 -8.34 -9.55
C VAL A 152 15.06 -8.64 -9.32
N CYS A 153 14.67 -9.89 -9.56
CA CYS A 153 13.32 -10.39 -9.39
C CYS A 153 13.08 -11.01 -8.00
N ASP A 154 11.82 -11.13 -7.62
CA ASP A 154 11.42 -11.68 -6.31
C ASP A 154 11.79 -13.16 -6.17
N ALA A 155 12.61 -13.49 -5.17
CA ALA A 155 13.08 -14.86 -4.93
C ALA A 155 12.03 -15.83 -4.37
N ARG A 156 10.86 -15.34 -3.92
CA ARG A 156 9.78 -16.19 -3.38
C ARG A 156 9.20 -17.14 -4.41
N ILE A 157 9.44 -16.93 -5.71
CA ILE A 157 9.06 -17.89 -6.75
C ILE A 157 9.60 -19.29 -6.46
N ARG A 158 10.80 -19.40 -5.87
CA ARG A 158 11.45 -20.68 -5.57
C ARG A 158 10.66 -21.51 -4.57
N ILE A 159 9.94 -20.85 -3.66
CA ILE A 159 9.04 -21.53 -2.71
C ILE A 159 7.90 -22.20 -3.47
N TRP A 160 7.33 -21.52 -4.45
CA TRP A 160 6.25 -22.06 -5.28
C TRP A 160 6.75 -23.16 -6.23
N LYS A 161 7.89 -22.96 -6.92
CA LYS A 161 8.51 -23.96 -7.81
C LYS A 161 8.85 -25.25 -7.06
N SER A 162 9.37 -25.13 -5.84
CA SER A 162 9.64 -26.30 -5.00
C SER A 162 8.37 -27.05 -4.59
N ALA A 163 7.25 -26.36 -4.42
CA ALA A 163 6.00 -26.97 -3.96
C ALA A 163 5.17 -27.60 -5.10
N MET A 164 5.37 -27.14 -6.34
CA MET A 164 4.62 -27.57 -7.53
C MET A 164 5.54 -27.64 -8.76
N PRO A 165 6.56 -28.50 -8.77
CA PRO A 165 7.60 -28.50 -9.81
C PRO A 165 7.08 -28.73 -11.24
N GLU A 166 5.93 -29.39 -11.38
CA GLU A 166 5.26 -29.73 -12.63
C GLU A 166 4.39 -28.59 -13.21
N VAL A 167 4.24 -27.49 -12.48
CA VAL A 167 3.47 -26.31 -12.91
C VAL A 167 4.39 -25.36 -13.69
N GLU A 168 3.86 -24.68 -14.71
CA GLU A 168 4.60 -23.63 -15.41
C GLU A 168 4.71 -22.37 -14.53
N PHE A 169 5.91 -21.80 -14.41
CA PHE A 169 6.18 -20.60 -13.64
C PHE A 169 6.52 -19.44 -14.54
N THR A 170 5.72 -18.38 -14.42
CA THR A 170 5.83 -17.20 -15.26
C THR A 170 6.11 -15.98 -14.40
N TYR A 171 7.01 -15.10 -14.84
CA TYR A 171 7.09 -13.74 -14.28
C TYR A 171 6.32 -12.73 -15.12
N SER A 172 5.56 -11.86 -14.47
CA SER A 172 4.94 -10.71 -15.13
C SER A 172 5.84 -9.47 -15.09
N LEU A 173 6.03 -8.82 -16.23
CA LEU A 173 6.80 -7.60 -16.40
C LEU A 173 6.16 -6.68 -17.45
N GLY A 174 6.67 -5.46 -17.59
CA GLY A 174 6.23 -4.50 -18.61
C GLY A 174 5.57 -3.25 -18.02
N PRO A 175 5.29 -2.24 -18.87
CA PRO A 175 4.76 -0.93 -18.46
C PRO A 175 3.26 -1.01 -18.11
N CYS A 176 2.94 -1.70 -17.03
CA CYS A 176 1.59 -1.89 -16.53
C CYS A 176 1.49 -1.43 -15.07
N HIS A 177 0.29 -1.01 -14.66
CA HIS A 177 -0.04 -0.57 -13.28
C HIS A 177 0.19 -1.64 -12.19
N ASN A 178 0.57 -2.86 -12.58
CA ASN A 178 0.50 -4.07 -11.78
C ASN A 178 1.78 -4.93 -11.84
N CYS A 179 2.78 -4.53 -12.64
CA CYS A 179 4.09 -5.18 -12.76
C CYS A 179 5.25 -4.21 -13.11
N GLY A 180 4.94 -2.93 -13.34
CA GLY A 180 5.89 -1.86 -13.65
C GLY A 180 5.24 -0.50 -13.44
N THR A 181 4.61 -0.29 -12.28
CA THR A 181 3.72 0.85 -12.01
C THR A 181 4.43 2.18 -12.18
N ASN A 182 5.72 2.24 -11.82
CA ASN A 182 6.53 3.45 -11.96
C ASN A 182 6.86 3.85 -13.39
N ILE A 183 6.76 2.92 -14.34
CA ILE A 183 7.01 3.14 -15.77
C ILE A 183 5.72 3.12 -16.60
N SER A 184 4.58 2.78 -15.99
CA SER A 184 3.26 2.87 -16.61
C SER A 184 3.01 4.29 -17.15
N ARG A 185 2.61 4.40 -18.42
CA ARG A 185 2.39 5.66 -19.17
C ARG A 185 3.64 6.53 -19.40
N LYS A 186 4.83 6.10 -18.99
CA LYS A 186 6.06 6.87 -19.19
C LYS A 186 6.81 6.39 -20.43
N LEU A 187 7.73 7.21 -20.93
CA LEU A 187 8.76 6.76 -21.86
C LEU A 187 9.81 6.00 -21.04
N TRP A 188 9.95 4.69 -21.29
CA TRP A 188 10.98 3.89 -20.64
C TRP A 188 11.44 2.73 -21.53
N THR A 189 12.74 2.65 -21.78
CA THR A 189 13.38 1.47 -22.41
C THR A 189 14.85 1.44 -22.00
N ASP A 190 15.25 0.32 -21.40
CA ASP A 190 16.64 0.02 -21.08
C ASP A 190 16.89 -1.47 -21.35
N PRO A 191 17.44 -1.82 -22.54
CA PRO A 191 17.65 -3.23 -22.91
C PRO A 191 18.58 -3.97 -21.97
N ASP A 192 19.65 -3.30 -21.48
CA ASP A 192 20.62 -3.92 -20.58
C ASP A 192 19.98 -4.27 -19.24
N TYR A 193 19.14 -3.36 -18.71
CA TYR A 193 18.34 -3.64 -17.51
C TYR A 193 17.38 -4.81 -17.73
N LEU A 194 16.66 -4.82 -18.87
CA LEU A 194 15.66 -5.85 -19.14
C LEU A 194 16.31 -7.22 -19.31
N HIS A 195 17.41 -7.31 -20.05
CA HIS A 195 18.15 -8.56 -20.23
C HIS A 195 18.69 -9.07 -18.90
N ALA A 196 19.29 -8.20 -18.07
CA ALA A 196 19.75 -8.58 -16.74
C ALA A 196 18.60 -9.05 -15.81
N LEU A 197 17.43 -8.41 -15.90
CA LEU A 197 16.25 -8.83 -15.14
C LEU A 197 15.73 -10.19 -15.60
N LEU A 198 15.71 -10.43 -16.90
CA LEU A 198 15.28 -11.69 -17.50
C LEU A 198 16.26 -12.83 -17.20
N ASP A 199 17.57 -12.56 -17.25
CA ASP A 199 18.62 -13.49 -16.82
C ASP A 199 18.39 -13.92 -15.35
N ASP A 200 18.12 -12.95 -14.47
CA ASP A 200 17.86 -13.23 -13.06
C ASP A 200 16.51 -13.95 -12.84
N MET A 201 15.46 -13.66 -13.62
CA MET A 201 14.21 -14.44 -13.63
C MET A 201 14.43 -15.90 -14.03
N GLN A 202 15.17 -16.13 -15.11
CA GLN A 202 15.50 -17.46 -15.59
C GLN A 202 16.34 -18.23 -14.55
N ALA A 203 17.34 -17.58 -13.95
CA ALA A 203 18.17 -18.15 -12.88
C ALA A 203 17.37 -18.47 -11.59
N LYS A 204 16.16 -17.92 -11.42
CA LYS A 204 15.23 -18.27 -10.33
C LYS A 204 14.18 -19.31 -10.72
N GLY A 205 14.24 -19.84 -11.95
CA GLY A 205 13.42 -20.96 -12.41
C GLY A 205 12.14 -20.55 -13.13
N ALA A 206 12.13 -19.39 -13.78
CA ALA A 206 11.05 -19.01 -14.69
C ALA A 206 11.04 -19.91 -15.93
N ASP A 207 9.89 -20.49 -16.25
CA ASP A 207 9.66 -21.26 -17.47
C ASP A 207 9.17 -20.34 -18.62
N SER A 208 8.52 -19.22 -18.28
CA SER A 208 7.98 -18.27 -19.26
C SER A 208 7.86 -16.83 -18.73
N ILE A 209 7.44 -15.90 -19.59
CA ILE A 209 7.26 -14.48 -19.29
C ILE A 209 5.85 -14.02 -19.66
N SER A 210 5.22 -13.22 -18.80
CA SER A 210 3.97 -12.52 -19.06
C SER A 210 4.27 -11.03 -19.26
N PHE A 211 4.32 -10.60 -20.52
CA PHE A 211 4.45 -9.17 -20.83
C PHE A 211 3.10 -8.47 -20.68
N GLN A 212 3.03 -7.43 -19.85
CA GLN A 212 1.81 -6.67 -19.60
C GLN A 212 2.02 -5.19 -19.88
N SER A 213 1.04 -4.59 -20.53
CA SER A 213 0.99 -3.18 -20.84
C SER A 213 -0.41 -2.63 -20.55
N ILE A 214 -0.50 -1.38 -20.12
CA ILE A 214 -1.78 -0.66 -20.00
C ILE A 214 -2.33 -0.16 -21.34
N SER A 215 -1.55 -0.25 -22.42
CA SER A 215 -1.89 0.28 -23.75
C SER A 215 -1.35 -0.66 -24.82
N GLU A 216 -2.04 -0.75 -25.95
CA GLU A 216 -1.57 -1.57 -27.07
C GLU A 216 -0.25 -1.01 -27.61
N LEU A 217 0.83 -1.80 -27.57
CA LEU A 217 2.16 -1.35 -27.95
C LEU A 217 2.43 -1.51 -29.45
N LEU A 218 1.62 -2.29 -30.15
CA LEU A 218 1.71 -2.50 -31.60
C LEU A 218 0.78 -1.59 -32.40
N LEU A 219 0.04 -0.72 -31.72
CA LEU A 219 -1.02 0.11 -32.32
C LEU A 219 -0.49 0.96 -33.49
N HIS A 220 0.68 1.59 -33.35
CA HIS A 220 1.26 2.42 -34.42
C HIS A 220 1.71 1.63 -35.67
N LEU A 221 1.76 0.30 -35.60
CA LEU A 221 2.11 -0.58 -36.72
C LEU A 221 0.88 -1.11 -37.46
N LEU A 222 -0.33 -0.82 -36.96
CA LEU A 222 -1.55 -1.28 -37.61
C LEU A 222 -1.78 -0.51 -38.93
N PRO A 223 -2.23 -1.18 -40.01
CA PRO A 223 -2.53 -0.51 -41.28
C PRO A 223 -3.56 0.61 -41.16
N ASP A 224 -4.48 0.49 -40.21
CA ASP A 224 -5.55 1.45 -39.90
C ASP A 224 -5.26 2.26 -38.63
N ALA A 225 -4.00 2.39 -38.20
CA ALA A 225 -3.63 3.06 -36.95
C ALA A 225 -4.22 4.47 -36.80
N GLU A 226 -4.47 5.18 -37.90
CA GLU A 226 -5.08 6.52 -37.93
C GLU A 226 -6.46 6.61 -37.26
N VAL A 227 -7.21 5.50 -37.16
CA VAL A 227 -8.51 5.48 -36.45
C VAL A 227 -8.37 5.70 -34.94
N PHE A 228 -7.16 5.53 -34.41
CA PHE A 228 -6.86 5.70 -33.00
C PHE A 228 -6.31 7.10 -32.69
N PRO A 229 -6.60 7.64 -31.49
CA PRO A 229 -6.12 8.96 -31.09
C PRO A 229 -4.58 9.10 -31.23
N PRO A 230 -4.06 10.24 -31.74
CA PRO A 230 -2.62 10.46 -31.92
C PRO A 230 -1.78 10.18 -30.68
N ALA A 231 -2.30 10.50 -29.48
CA ALA A 231 -1.62 10.24 -28.21
C ALA A 231 -1.40 8.73 -27.94
N ALA A 232 -2.36 7.88 -28.32
CA ALA A 232 -2.25 6.43 -28.15
C ALA A 232 -1.20 5.83 -29.11
N ARG A 233 -1.20 6.28 -30.37
CA ARG A 233 -0.18 5.92 -31.37
C ARG A 233 1.22 6.32 -30.92
N SER A 234 1.38 7.56 -30.46
CA SER A 234 2.66 8.06 -29.98
C SER A 234 3.14 7.24 -28.77
N HIS A 235 2.25 6.95 -27.82
CA HIS A 235 2.58 6.13 -26.65
C HIS A 235 3.02 4.70 -27.01
N SER A 236 2.33 4.08 -27.98
CA SER A 236 2.67 2.78 -28.56
C SER A 236 4.07 2.79 -29.17
N ARG A 237 4.36 3.75 -30.07
CA ARG A 237 5.69 3.91 -30.70
C ARG A 237 6.81 4.08 -29.68
N MET A 238 6.59 4.95 -28.69
CA MET A 238 7.60 5.27 -27.66
C MET A 238 7.95 4.10 -26.74
N ASN A 239 7.03 3.15 -26.53
CA ASN A 239 7.25 2.02 -25.64
C ASN A 239 7.50 0.69 -26.36
N LEU A 240 7.49 0.68 -27.71
CA LEU A 240 7.78 -0.52 -28.50
C LEU A 240 9.15 -1.13 -28.14
N GLY A 241 10.14 -0.29 -27.86
CA GLY A 241 11.49 -0.76 -27.47
C GLY A 241 11.52 -1.66 -26.24
N HIS A 242 10.56 -1.51 -25.31
CA HIS A 242 10.44 -2.41 -24.15
C HIS A 242 10.02 -3.81 -24.58
N LEU A 243 9.00 -3.92 -25.44
CA LEU A 243 8.53 -5.20 -25.97
C LEU A 243 9.62 -5.85 -26.82
N GLU A 244 10.26 -5.09 -27.72
CA GLU A 244 11.32 -5.63 -28.57
C GLU A 244 12.53 -6.12 -27.77
N ALA A 245 12.92 -5.45 -26.68
CA ALA A 245 14.02 -5.92 -25.84
C ALA A 245 13.71 -7.27 -25.18
N VAL A 246 12.44 -7.51 -24.82
CA VAL A 246 11.99 -8.81 -24.29
C VAL A 246 11.96 -9.87 -25.40
N VAL A 247 11.47 -9.53 -26.59
CA VAL A 247 11.48 -10.44 -27.74
C VAL A 247 12.92 -10.80 -28.13
N ASP A 248 13.84 -9.84 -28.15
CA ASP A 248 15.24 -10.08 -28.42
C ASP A 248 15.83 -11.08 -27.43
N TYR A 249 15.55 -10.93 -26.13
CA TYR A 249 16.00 -11.87 -25.12
C TYR A 249 15.47 -13.29 -25.38
N VAL A 250 14.16 -13.42 -25.63
CA VAL A 250 13.50 -14.71 -25.89
C VAL A 250 14.06 -15.39 -27.15
N GLU A 251 14.41 -14.61 -28.18
CA GLU A 251 15.02 -15.12 -29.41
C GLU A 251 16.55 -15.27 -29.32
N GLY A 252 17.15 -15.06 -28.13
CA GLY A 252 18.60 -15.15 -27.93
C GLY A 252 19.41 -14.07 -28.65
N ARG A 253 18.76 -12.97 -29.06
CA ARG A 253 19.39 -11.83 -29.74
C ARG A 253 19.94 -10.82 -28.74
N ARG A 254 21.14 -10.30 -29.01
CA ARG A 254 21.75 -9.19 -28.26
C ARG A 254 22.11 -8.05 -29.22
N PRO A 255 21.14 -7.22 -29.61
CA PRO A 255 21.40 -6.17 -30.59
C PRO A 255 22.42 -5.16 -30.05
N SER A 256 23.41 -4.85 -30.87
CA SER A 256 24.39 -3.80 -30.61
C SER A 256 23.70 -2.42 -30.51
N ARG A 257 24.41 -1.45 -29.92
CA ARG A 257 23.97 -0.04 -29.88
C ARG A 257 23.59 0.49 -31.26
N ARG A 258 24.35 0.13 -32.31
CA ARG A 258 24.08 0.53 -33.70
C ARG A 258 22.77 -0.07 -34.23
N GLN A 259 22.45 -1.31 -33.89
CA GLN A 259 21.19 -1.94 -34.28
C GLN A 259 20.00 -1.28 -33.57
N TRP A 260 20.12 -0.97 -32.28
CA TRP A 260 19.11 -0.19 -31.57
C TRP A 260 18.91 1.21 -32.18
N ALA A 261 19.98 1.93 -32.50
CA ALA A 261 19.89 3.22 -33.17
C ALA A 261 19.12 3.14 -34.50
N ARG A 262 19.37 2.09 -35.31
CA ARG A 262 18.63 1.85 -36.56
C ARG A 262 17.15 1.54 -36.32
N ARG A 263 16.80 0.82 -35.26
CA ARG A 263 15.41 0.54 -34.90
C ARG A 263 14.66 1.81 -34.51
N TYR A 264 15.26 2.63 -33.64
CA TYR A 264 14.72 3.95 -33.31
C TYR A 264 14.61 4.85 -34.54
N ALA A 265 15.61 4.85 -35.41
CA ALA A 265 15.56 5.59 -36.68
C ALA A 265 14.34 5.19 -37.52
N ARG A 266 14.06 3.88 -37.64
CA ARG A 266 12.88 3.37 -38.35
C ARG A 266 11.57 3.76 -37.67
N TRP A 267 11.45 3.60 -36.36
CA TRP A 267 10.18 3.90 -35.67
C TRP A 267 9.81 5.38 -35.72
N PHE A 268 10.81 6.24 -35.65
CA PHE A 268 10.67 7.70 -35.66
C PHE A 268 10.88 8.31 -37.06
N ASP A 269 10.92 7.48 -38.10
CA ASP A 269 11.11 7.88 -39.50
C ASP A 269 12.23 8.93 -39.68
N THR A 270 13.43 8.58 -39.24
CA THR A 270 14.58 9.48 -39.19
C THR A 270 15.89 8.78 -39.55
N THR A 271 17.00 9.52 -39.58
CA THR A 271 18.32 8.96 -39.93
C THR A 271 18.89 8.11 -38.80
N PRO A 272 19.81 7.16 -39.07
CA PRO A 272 20.49 6.39 -38.02
C PRO A 272 21.20 7.24 -36.96
N ALA A 273 21.74 8.41 -37.34
CA ALA A 273 22.37 9.34 -36.40
C ALA A 273 21.35 9.99 -35.46
N ALA A 274 20.19 10.41 -36.00
CA ALA A 274 19.08 10.89 -35.20
C ALA A 274 18.49 9.77 -34.31
N GLY A 275 18.40 8.54 -34.83
CA GLY A 275 17.99 7.36 -34.06
C GLY A 275 18.89 7.04 -32.87
N GLU A 276 20.21 7.26 -32.98
CA GLU A 276 21.13 7.15 -31.82
C GLU A 276 20.83 8.24 -30.77
N ALA A 277 20.49 9.46 -31.19
CA ALA A 277 20.08 10.52 -30.28
C ALA A 277 18.77 10.17 -29.55
N VAL A 278 17.77 9.62 -30.25
CA VAL A 278 16.53 9.10 -29.65
C VAL A 278 16.82 7.97 -28.64
N ARG A 279 17.67 7.01 -29.02
CA ARG A 279 18.10 5.91 -28.14
C ARG A 279 18.73 6.45 -26.86
N ARG A 280 19.66 7.41 -26.99
CA ARG A 280 20.35 8.02 -25.85
C ARG A 280 19.39 8.77 -24.95
N ALA A 281 18.51 9.61 -25.50
CA ALA A 281 17.50 10.33 -24.71
C ALA A 281 16.55 9.37 -23.97
N THR A 282 16.17 8.26 -24.61
CA THR A 282 15.32 7.23 -23.99
C THR A 282 16.02 6.56 -22.81
N VAL A 283 17.25 6.05 -23.00
CA VAL A 283 18.00 5.34 -21.94
C VAL A 283 18.37 6.29 -20.79
N GLU A 284 18.88 7.48 -21.09
CA GLU A 284 19.32 8.45 -20.07
C GLU A 284 18.14 8.95 -19.24
N SER A 285 16.99 9.24 -19.86
CA SER A 285 15.79 9.66 -19.13
C SER A 285 15.14 8.51 -18.34
N SER A 286 15.26 7.26 -18.82
CA SER A 286 14.80 6.05 -18.12
C SER A 286 15.52 5.83 -16.79
N GLN A 287 16.83 6.13 -16.75
CA GLN A 287 17.64 6.01 -15.54
C GLN A 287 17.18 6.97 -14.42
N ILE A 288 16.66 8.16 -14.76
CA ILE A 288 16.10 9.10 -13.78
C ILE A 288 14.99 8.43 -12.96
N ILE A 289 14.09 7.69 -13.62
CA ILE A 289 12.99 6.97 -12.96
C ILE A 289 13.56 5.93 -12.00
N LEU A 290 14.54 5.11 -12.42
CA LEU A 290 15.13 4.10 -11.53
C LEU A 290 15.80 4.72 -10.30
N LYS A 291 16.53 5.82 -10.46
CA LYS A 291 17.22 6.51 -9.36
C LYS A 291 16.27 7.13 -8.34
N MET A 292 15.15 7.68 -8.79
CA MET A 292 14.09 8.15 -7.89
C MET A 292 13.64 7.04 -6.94
N TYR A 293 13.28 5.88 -7.48
CA TYR A 293 12.80 4.76 -6.68
C TYR A 293 13.89 4.09 -5.84
N ARG A 294 15.18 4.35 -6.12
CA ARG A 294 16.27 3.95 -5.20
C ARG A 294 16.29 4.74 -3.90
N GLN A 295 15.90 6.02 -3.95
CA GLN A 295 15.87 6.88 -2.75
C GLN A 295 14.51 6.87 -2.05
N PHE A 296 13.42 6.87 -2.83
CA PHE A 296 12.06 7.00 -2.34
C PHE A 296 11.22 5.81 -2.80
N VAL A 297 11.20 4.77 -1.97
CA VAL A 297 10.46 3.55 -2.25
C VAL A 297 9.02 3.69 -1.77
N TYR A 298 8.08 3.44 -2.67
CA TYR A 298 6.65 3.32 -2.38
C TYR A 298 6.01 2.46 -3.46
N GLY A 299 5.15 1.50 -3.13
CA GLY A 299 4.57 0.58 -4.11
C GLY A 299 3.44 1.17 -4.94
N SER A 300 2.52 0.31 -5.38
CA SER A 300 1.33 0.73 -6.12
C SER A 300 0.53 1.79 -5.32
N PRO A 301 -0.40 2.54 -5.94
CA PRO A 301 -1.24 3.50 -5.24
C PRO A 301 -2.03 2.91 -4.05
N GLN A 302 -2.07 1.58 -3.90
CA GLN A 302 -2.69 0.90 -2.76
C GLN A 302 -1.79 0.93 -1.50
N GLU A 303 -0.48 0.96 -1.67
CA GLU A 303 0.49 1.33 -0.62
C GLU A 303 0.71 2.84 -0.56
N GLY A 304 0.33 3.53 -1.63
CA GLY A 304 0.08 4.96 -1.67
C GLY A 304 -1.07 5.30 -0.75
N TYR A 305 -0.78 5.45 0.53
CA TYR A 305 -1.67 6.21 1.36
C TYR A 305 -1.75 7.62 0.78
N ILE A 306 -2.80 7.89 0.01
CA ILE A 306 -3.23 9.24 -0.38
C ILE A 306 -3.64 9.96 0.92
N TYR A 307 -2.68 10.29 1.77
CA TYR A 307 -2.91 11.21 2.86
C TYR A 307 -3.27 12.54 2.18
N PRO A 308 -4.51 13.04 2.36
CA PRO A 308 -4.88 14.33 1.82
C PRO A 308 -3.85 15.38 2.26
N GLY A 309 -3.35 16.19 1.33
CA GLY A 309 -2.33 17.21 1.61
C GLY A 309 -0.87 16.76 1.52
N ARG A 310 -0.59 15.50 1.09
CA ARG A 310 0.77 15.07 0.73
C ARG A 310 0.99 15.05 -0.77
N PHE A 311 1.93 15.87 -1.20
CA PHE A 311 2.29 15.99 -2.61
C PHE A 311 3.78 15.72 -2.87
N SER A 312 4.64 15.73 -1.85
CA SER A 312 6.11 15.69 -1.98
C SER A 312 6.78 14.70 -1.01
N HIS A 313 7.91 14.10 -1.41
CA HIS A 313 8.57 13.05 -0.62
C HIS A 313 9.27 13.58 0.65
N TYR A 314 9.75 14.83 0.63
CA TYR A 314 10.42 15.45 1.78
C TYR A 314 9.49 15.70 2.97
N GLN A 315 8.17 15.76 2.73
CA GLN A 315 7.18 16.03 3.77
C GLN A 315 7.25 14.98 4.88
N GLU A 316 7.45 13.72 4.52
CA GLU A 316 7.57 12.64 5.48
C GLU A 316 8.75 11.68 5.19
N PRO A 317 9.92 11.90 5.80
CA PRO A 317 11.09 11.01 5.66
C PRO A 317 10.82 9.57 6.04
N PHE A 318 9.99 9.44 7.09
CA PHE A 318 9.49 8.22 7.70
C PHE A 318 9.00 7.23 6.66
N PHE A 319 8.24 7.80 5.73
CA PHE A 319 7.40 7.09 4.80
C PHE A 319 8.22 6.47 3.68
N TYR A 320 9.02 7.30 2.99
CA TYR A 320 9.78 6.88 1.82
C TYR A 320 11.17 6.42 2.25
N TYR A 321 11.32 5.10 2.41
CA TYR A 321 12.62 4.50 2.69
C TYR A 321 13.44 4.36 1.40
N PRO A 322 14.79 4.25 1.48
CA PRO A 322 15.62 3.89 0.33
C PRO A 322 15.59 2.37 0.07
N MET A 323 15.95 1.95 -1.13
CA MET A 323 15.86 0.55 -1.59
C MET A 323 16.45 -0.49 -0.65
N SER A 324 17.61 -0.22 -0.05
CA SER A 324 18.29 -1.18 0.84
C SER A 324 17.49 -1.48 2.12
N PHE A 325 16.46 -0.69 2.44
CA PHE A 325 15.50 -1.03 3.49
C PHE A 325 14.67 -2.29 3.16
N PHE A 326 14.47 -2.63 1.89
CA PHE A 326 13.82 -3.90 1.53
C PHE A 326 14.55 -5.13 2.07
N ASN A 327 15.86 -5.04 2.29
CA ASN A 327 16.59 -6.15 2.92
C ASN A 327 16.16 -6.34 4.38
N ARG A 328 15.83 -5.26 5.10
CA ARG A 328 15.26 -5.37 6.46
C ARG A 328 13.88 -6.01 6.43
N LEU A 329 13.07 -5.69 5.42
CA LEU A 329 11.78 -6.38 5.20
C LEU A 329 11.97 -7.86 4.83
N GLY A 330 13.03 -8.16 4.08
CA GLY A 330 13.44 -9.53 3.74
C GLY A 330 13.96 -10.35 4.92
N GLU A 331 14.39 -9.70 6.01
CA GLU A 331 14.88 -10.33 7.23
C GLU A 331 13.76 -10.72 8.21
N ILE A 332 12.55 -10.19 8.06
CA ILE A 332 11.42 -10.46 8.97
C ILE A 332 10.79 -11.83 8.61
N PRO A 333 10.77 -12.83 9.51
CA PRO A 333 10.35 -14.20 9.20
C PRO A 333 8.83 -14.42 9.01
N HIS A 334 8.00 -13.39 8.85
CA HIS A 334 6.55 -13.54 8.83
C HIS A 334 5.85 -12.56 7.88
N ASN A 335 4.67 -12.96 7.38
CA ASN A 335 3.87 -12.17 6.45
C ASN A 335 2.95 -11.16 7.16
N VAL A 336 3.49 -10.36 8.08
CA VAL A 336 2.69 -9.60 9.05
C VAL A 336 2.11 -8.29 8.51
N GLY A 337 2.15 -8.02 7.20
CA GLY A 337 1.55 -6.75 6.71
C GLY A 337 1.41 -6.55 5.21
N TRP A 338 1.74 -7.54 4.39
CA TRP A 338 1.76 -7.37 2.93
C TRP A 338 1.03 -8.55 2.32
N LEU A 339 -0.28 -8.40 2.11
CA LEU A 339 -1.28 -9.45 1.80
C LEU A 339 -1.08 -10.25 0.49
N ALA A 340 0.13 -10.30 -0.04
CA ALA A 340 0.48 -11.15 -1.16
C ALA A 340 1.74 -11.94 -0.78
N TRP A 341 1.94 -13.08 -1.41
CA TRP A 341 3.16 -13.88 -1.38
C TRP A 341 3.26 -14.95 -0.29
N ALA A 342 3.98 -16.02 -0.67
CA ALA A 342 4.33 -17.11 0.24
C ALA A 342 5.17 -16.60 1.42
N VAL A 343 4.94 -17.18 2.59
CA VAL A 343 5.68 -16.85 3.82
C VAL A 343 7.16 -17.18 3.64
N ARG A 344 8.03 -16.24 4.01
CA ARG A 344 9.47 -16.46 4.08
C ARG A 344 9.80 -17.24 5.34
N ARG A 345 10.45 -18.38 5.19
CA ARG A 345 10.96 -19.17 6.33
C ARG A 345 12.38 -18.78 6.75
N ARG A 346 13.06 -17.95 5.97
CA ARG A 346 14.45 -17.53 6.18
C ARG A 346 14.65 -16.08 5.74
N PRO A 347 15.56 -15.33 6.37
CA PRO A 347 16.00 -14.02 5.90
C PRO A 347 16.51 -14.07 4.46
N VAL A 348 16.16 -13.07 3.64
CA VAL A 348 16.63 -12.93 2.26
C VAL A 348 17.09 -11.50 2.00
N LYS A 349 18.24 -11.36 1.35
CA LYS A 349 18.67 -10.08 0.75
C LYS A 349 18.00 -9.95 -0.61
N VAL A 350 17.15 -8.95 -0.74
CA VAL A 350 16.35 -8.65 -1.94
C VAL A 350 17.13 -7.81 -2.94
N VAL A 351 17.89 -6.82 -2.46
CA VAL A 351 18.59 -5.83 -3.28
C VAL A 351 20.00 -5.55 -2.73
N PRO A 352 20.88 -4.87 -3.46
CA PRO A 352 22.16 -4.41 -2.91
C PRO A 352 22.00 -3.50 -1.68
N ASN A 353 22.91 -3.62 -0.73
CA ASN A 353 23.02 -2.74 0.45
C ASN A 353 23.82 -1.47 0.11
N ASP A 354 23.37 -0.72 -0.89
CA ASP A 354 24.11 0.39 -1.48
C ASP A 354 23.40 1.76 -1.42
N THR A 355 22.23 1.84 -0.78
CA THR A 355 21.48 3.09 -0.57
C THR A 355 21.41 3.48 0.91
N GLN A 356 21.09 4.75 1.19
CA GLN A 356 21.06 5.31 2.55
C GLN A 356 19.84 6.22 2.75
N ALA A 357 19.28 6.22 3.95
CA ALA A 357 18.19 7.12 4.30
C ALA A 357 18.74 8.55 4.44
N ILE A 358 17.96 9.57 4.09
CA ILE A 358 18.44 10.96 4.12
C ILE A 358 18.80 11.39 5.56
N ILE A 359 18.03 10.97 6.56
CA ILE A 359 18.36 11.26 7.98
C ILE A 359 19.71 10.65 8.40
N ASP A 360 20.04 9.44 7.92
CA ASP A 360 21.34 8.81 8.18
C ASP A 360 22.48 9.53 7.45
N TYR A 361 22.17 10.12 6.29
CA TYR A 361 23.13 10.91 5.52
C TYR A 361 23.58 12.18 6.25
N VAL A 362 22.66 12.84 6.96
CA VAL A 362 22.96 14.07 7.71
C VAL A 362 23.36 13.83 9.16
N ASN A 363 23.11 12.63 9.71
CA ASN A 363 23.52 12.28 11.07
C ASN A 363 25.06 12.22 11.19
N PRO A 364 25.68 13.08 12.04
CA PRO A 364 27.14 13.13 12.18
C PRO A 364 27.75 11.87 12.80
N ALA A 365 26.96 11.05 13.51
CA ALA A 365 27.44 9.78 14.05
C ALA A 365 27.64 8.68 12.99
N ILE A 366 27.06 8.86 11.79
CA ILE A 366 27.13 7.88 10.71
C ILE A 366 28.16 8.34 9.67
N ARG A 367 29.34 7.72 9.69
CA ARG A 367 30.45 8.03 8.75
C ARG A 367 30.37 7.28 7.43
N ARG A 368 29.77 6.08 7.41
CA ARG A 368 29.70 5.24 6.21
C ARG A 368 28.74 5.86 5.19
N ARG A 369 29.24 6.06 3.96
CA ARG A 369 28.47 6.52 2.80
C ARG A 369 28.48 5.45 1.72
N PRO A 370 27.37 4.76 1.44
CA PRO A 370 27.31 3.79 0.36
C PRO A 370 27.26 4.47 -1.01
N VAL A 371 27.48 3.72 -2.10
CA VAL A 371 27.65 4.27 -3.46
C VAL A 371 26.44 5.09 -3.94
N ASN A 372 25.22 4.67 -3.58
CA ASN A 372 23.98 5.37 -3.90
C ASN A 372 23.41 6.10 -2.65
N HIS A 373 24.27 6.82 -1.92
CA HIS A 373 23.83 7.77 -0.89
C HIS A 373 23.08 8.99 -1.51
N PRO A 374 22.28 9.75 -0.74
CA PRO A 374 21.43 10.82 -1.28
C PRO A 374 22.16 11.84 -2.16
N GLY A 375 23.33 12.32 -1.74
CA GLY A 375 24.17 13.23 -2.52
C GLY A 375 24.68 12.62 -3.85
N ALA A 376 25.00 11.32 -3.87
CA ALA A 376 25.38 10.63 -5.11
C ALA A 376 24.19 10.50 -6.06
N ILE A 377 23.00 10.18 -5.55
CA ILE A 377 21.77 10.10 -6.34
C ILE A 377 21.46 11.46 -6.99
N ILE A 378 21.56 12.58 -6.26
CA ILE A 378 21.42 13.93 -6.82
C ILE A 378 22.37 14.14 -8.01
N ARG A 379 23.67 13.85 -7.84
CA ARG A 379 24.67 14.01 -8.91
C ARG A 379 24.34 13.15 -10.13
N GLN A 380 23.94 11.90 -9.91
CA GLN A 380 23.57 10.98 -10.99
C GLN A 380 22.34 11.47 -11.76
N ILE A 381 21.27 11.90 -11.07
CA ILE A 381 20.06 12.45 -11.70
C ILE A 381 20.43 13.68 -12.54
N LYS A 382 21.18 14.64 -11.99
CA LYS A 382 21.64 15.83 -12.75
C LYS A 382 22.44 15.45 -13.99
N ALA A 383 23.33 14.46 -13.89
CA ALA A 383 24.09 13.97 -15.03
C ALA A 383 23.22 13.30 -16.11
N HIS A 384 22.17 12.57 -15.72
CA HIS A 384 21.20 11.97 -16.65
C HIS A 384 20.30 13.02 -17.30
N ILE A 385 19.91 14.08 -16.58
CA ILE A 385 19.19 15.24 -17.14
C ILE A 385 20.04 15.90 -18.21
N ALA A 386 21.29 16.29 -17.89
CA ALA A 386 22.16 16.97 -18.84
C ALA A 386 22.45 16.13 -20.10
N ARG A 387 22.56 14.81 -19.96
CA ARG A 387 22.72 13.89 -21.10
C ARG A 387 21.44 13.75 -21.92
N SER A 388 20.28 13.73 -21.28
CA SER A 388 18.97 13.70 -21.95
C SER A 388 18.72 14.98 -22.76
N VAL A 389 19.00 16.15 -22.17
CA VAL A 389 18.87 17.46 -22.85
C VAL A 389 19.73 17.50 -24.11
N ARG A 390 21.03 17.20 -24.00
CA ARG A 390 21.93 17.16 -25.17
C ARG A 390 21.50 16.17 -26.24
N ALA A 391 20.95 15.03 -25.84
CA ALA A 391 20.44 14.03 -26.77
C ALA A 391 19.19 14.52 -27.51
N VAL A 392 18.27 15.20 -26.82
CA VAL A 392 17.10 15.84 -27.43
C VAL A 392 17.50 16.98 -28.37
N GLU A 393 18.41 17.86 -27.96
CA GLU A 393 18.94 18.93 -28.84
C GLU A 393 19.57 18.35 -30.11
N THR A 394 20.35 17.27 -29.96
CA THR A 394 20.94 16.57 -31.09
C THR A 394 19.88 15.96 -32.00
N TYR A 395 18.87 15.30 -31.42
CA TYR A 395 17.76 14.73 -32.18
C TYR A 395 16.98 15.80 -32.94
N HIS A 396 16.58 16.87 -32.27
CA HIS A 396 15.84 17.99 -32.86
C HIS A 396 16.62 18.61 -34.03
N ARG A 397 17.93 18.84 -33.85
CA ARG A 397 18.80 19.36 -34.93
C ARG A 397 18.91 18.40 -36.12
N LEU A 398 19.06 17.10 -35.88
CA LEU A 398 19.24 16.11 -36.95
C LEU A 398 17.94 15.73 -37.67
N ALA A 399 16.81 15.77 -36.97
CA ALA A 399 15.49 15.47 -37.53
C ALA A 399 14.84 16.71 -38.18
N GLY A 400 15.22 17.92 -37.77
CA GLY A 400 14.65 19.17 -38.29
C GLY A 400 13.13 19.20 -38.12
N LYS A 401 12.41 19.55 -39.20
CA LYS A 401 10.94 19.59 -39.22
C LYS A 401 10.24 18.23 -38.96
N ASN A 402 10.99 17.12 -39.02
CA ASN A 402 10.48 15.77 -38.77
C ASN A 402 10.68 15.33 -37.31
N ALA A 403 11.11 16.23 -36.42
CA ALA A 403 11.25 15.91 -35.00
C ALA A 403 9.88 15.55 -34.39
N ASP A 404 9.83 14.45 -33.64
CA ASP A 404 8.64 14.00 -32.93
C ASP A 404 8.47 14.80 -31.62
N GLU A 405 7.60 15.81 -31.68
CA GLU A 405 7.28 16.66 -30.53
C GLU A 405 6.67 15.89 -29.35
N ALA A 406 5.93 14.80 -29.61
CA ALA A 406 5.37 13.98 -28.55
C ALA A 406 6.49 13.24 -27.79
N PHE A 407 7.50 12.76 -28.49
CA PHE A 407 8.70 12.16 -27.89
C PHE A 407 9.49 13.17 -27.06
N ILE A 408 9.78 14.35 -27.64
CA ILE A 408 10.49 15.44 -26.95
C ILE A 408 9.76 15.81 -25.65
N ALA A 409 8.44 15.97 -25.72
CA ALA A 409 7.62 16.28 -24.55
C ALA A 409 7.65 15.17 -23.49
N GLN A 410 7.75 13.89 -23.86
CA GLN A 410 7.87 12.80 -22.87
C GLN A 410 9.25 12.74 -22.23
N VAL A 411 10.33 12.97 -22.99
CA VAL A 411 11.68 13.11 -22.41
C VAL A 411 11.70 14.28 -21.43
N GLN A 412 11.10 15.42 -21.80
CA GLN A 412 10.99 16.58 -20.92
C GLN A 412 10.19 16.27 -19.64
N ARG A 413 9.12 15.48 -19.71
CA ARG A 413 8.40 15.02 -18.50
C ARG A 413 9.30 14.22 -17.56
N ASN A 414 10.12 13.31 -18.09
CA ASN A 414 11.07 12.55 -17.29
C ASN A 414 12.15 13.48 -16.67
N ILE A 415 12.63 14.46 -17.43
CA ILE A 415 13.56 15.50 -16.95
C ILE A 415 12.94 16.31 -15.80
N ASN A 416 11.74 16.87 -16.01
CA ASN A 416 11.02 17.66 -15.00
C ASN A 416 10.79 16.84 -13.71
N ASN A 417 10.45 15.56 -13.85
CA ASN A 417 10.36 14.66 -12.71
C ASN A 417 11.72 14.48 -12.01
N GLY A 418 12.80 14.28 -12.77
CA GLY A 418 14.16 14.23 -12.21
C GLY A 418 14.53 15.51 -11.46
N GLU A 419 14.18 16.67 -12.02
CA GLU A 419 14.43 17.97 -11.41
C GLU A 419 13.75 18.13 -10.06
N ARG A 420 12.45 17.82 -10.04
CA ARG A 420 11.67 17.75 -8.83
C ARG A 420 12.34 16.84 -7.80
N ILE A 421 12.67 15.60 -8.18
CA ILE A 421 13.19 14.61 -7.23
C ILE A 421 14.53 15.03 -6.62
N TRP A 422 15.49 15.53 -7.39
CA TRP A 422 16.77 15.94 -6.79
C TRP A 422 16.60 17.15 -5.87
N ARG A 423 15.70 18.09 -6.19
CA ARG A 423 15.35 19.22 -5.30
C ARG A 423 14.70 18.72 -4.02
N GLU A 424 13.76 17.79 -4.11
CA GLU A 424 13.11 17.20 -2.93
C GLU A 424 14.12 16.48 -2.01
N ILE A 425 15.13 15.78 -2.58
CA ILE A 425 16.22 15.20 -1.78
C ILE A 425 17.01 16.31 -1.06
N GLN A 426 17.30 17.43 -1.72
CA GLN A 426 18.00 18.55 -1.08
C GLN A 426 17.19 19.22 0.02
N ILE A 427 15.89 19.47 -0.21
CA ILE A 427 14.97 19.99 0.80
C ILE A 427 14.99 19.07 2.03
N ALA A 428 14.89 17.76 1.83
CA ALA A 428 14.93 16.77 2.90
C ALA A 428 16.28 16.76 3.65
N ILE A 429 17.41 16.92 2.95
CA ILE A 429 18.73 17.06 3.58
C ILE A 429 18.75 18.25 4.55
N GLU A 430 18.25 19.41 4.12
CA GLU A 430 18.21 20.61 4.96
C GLU A 430 17.25 20.43 6.15
N LEU A 431 16.03 19.94 5.92
CA LEU A 431 15.05 19.70 6.98
C LEU A 431 15.59 18.73 8.04
N TYR A 432 16.23 17.62 7.66
CA TYR A 432 16.72 16.66 8.65
C TYR A 432 18.00 17.09 9.34
N SER A 433 18.75 18.02 8.75
CA SER A 433 19.89 18.64 9.41
C SER A 433 19.46 19.44 10.64
N CYS A 434 18.18 19.88 10.71
CA CYS A 434 17.63 20.55 11.90
C CYS A 434 17.68 19.67 13.16
N TYR A 435 17.40 18.36 13.07
CA TYR A 435 17.49 17.45 14.23
C TYR A 435 18.90 17.32 14.81
N PHE A 436 19.93 17.63 14.02
CA PHE A 436 21.35 17.49 14.38
C PHE A 436 22.09 18.82 14.45
N ALA A 437 21.37 19.95 14.45
CA ALA A 437 21.98 21.26 14.48
C ALA A 437 22.78 21.47 15.78
N ALA A 438 24.08 21.76 15.66
CA ALA A 438 24.95 22.00 16.81
C ALA A 438 24.77 23.38 17.44
N SER A 439 24.12 24.32 16.74
CA SER A 439 23.91 25.69 17.20
C SER A 439 22.60 26.29 16.68
N ARG A 440 22.09 27.30 17.40
CA ARG A 440 20.89 28.07 17.02
C ARG A 440 21.01 28.64 15.60
N ARG A 441 22.17 29.22 15.27
CA ARG A 441 22.45 29.73 13.92
C ARG A 441 22.39 28.63 12.87
N GLY A 442 22.90 27.44 13.18
CA GLY A 442 22.86 26.27 12.30
C GLY A 442 21.43 25.82 12.01
N PHE A 443 20.61 25.67 13.05
CA PHE A 443 19.19 25.29 12.93
C PHE A 443 18.43 26.24 12.00
N TRP A 444 18.48 27.54 12.27
CA TRP A 444 17.78 28.54 11.46
C TRP A 444 18.33 28.66 10.04
N ARG A 445 19.62 28.39 9.82
CA ARG A 445 20.20 28.35 8.46
C ARG A 445 19.60 27.20 7.65
N HIS A 446 19.53 26.00 8.22
CA HIS A 446 18.96 24.83 7.55
C HIS A 446 17.47 25.04 7.23
N LEU A 447 16.70 25.58 8.18
CA LEU A 447 15.27 25.86 7.98
C LEU A 447 15.02 26.90 6.87
N ARG A 448 15.80 27.99 6.85
CA ARG A 448 15.76 28.99 5.77
C ARG A 448 16.10 28.37 4.42
N ARG A 449 17.18 27.58 4.36
CA ARG A 449 17.60 26.94 3.11
C ARG A 449 16.54 25.98 2.59
N ALA A 450 15.91 25.19 3.46
CA ALA A 450 14.80 24.33 3.09
C ALA A 450 13.62 25.12 2.50
N ARG A 451 13.20 26.21 3.15
CA ARG A 451 12.15 27.12 2.65
C ARG A 451 12.51 27.70 1.29
N ASP A 452 13.72 28.22 1.13
CA ASP A 452 14.14 28.87 -0.12
C ASP A 452 14.12 27.85 -1.28
N LEU A 453 14.60 26.61 -1.04
CA LEU A 453 14.50 25.51 -2.00
C LEU A 453 13.04 25.10 -2.30
N MET A 454 12.13 25.19 -1.34
CA MET A 454 10.69 24.94 -1.55
C MET A 454 10.05 26.02 -2.43
N LEU A 455 10.41 27.30 -2.23
CA LEU A 455 9.96 28.42 -3.07
C LEU A 455 10.47 28.26 -4.50
N GLU A 456 11.75 27.90 -4.68
CA GLU A 456 12.34 27.55 -5.98
C GLU A 456 11.62 26.37 -6.67
N SER A 457 10.95 25.51 -5.89
CA SER A 457 10.22 24.33 -6.37
C SER A 457 8.70 24.56 -6.53
N VAL A 458 8.21 25.79 -6.37
CA VAL A 458 6.78 26.17 -6.42
C VAL A 458 5.92 25.45 -5.35
N ALA A 459 6.52 25.07 -4.22
CA ALA A 459 5.84 24.46 -3.07
C ALA A 459 5.41 25.54 -2.05
N VAL A 460 4.59 26.49 -2.50
CA VAL A 460 4.28 27.74 -1.77
C VAL A 460 3.68 27.48 -0.38
N LEU A 461 2.77 26.50 -0.25
CA LEU A 461 2.12 26.21 1.03
C LEU A 461 3.09 25.65 2.08
N ASP A 462 4.01 24.78 1.70
CA ASP A 462 4.98 24.21 2.63
C ASP A 462 6.01 25.27 3.04
N ALA A 463 6.44 26.11 2.09
CA ALA A 463 7.32 27.25 2.38
C ALA A 463 6.68 28.26 3.34
N ALA A 464 5.37 28.50 3.24
CA ALA A 464 4.64 29.37 4.15
C ALA A 464 4.68 28.82 5.59
N GLN A 465 4.50 27.51 5.78
CA GLN A 465 4.60 26.89 7.10
C GLN A 465 6.00 27.00 7.70
N LEU A 466 7.06 26.83 6.90
CA LEU A 466 8.41 27.07 7.38
C LEU A 466 8.67 28.55 7.70
N SER A 467 8.01 29.46 6.98
CA SER A 467 8.12 30.90 7.24
C SER A 467 7.51 31.27 8.59
N ALA A 468 6.37 30.68 8.95
CA ALA A 468 5.78 30.85 10.28
C ALA A 468 6.74 30.40 11.39
N ILE A 469 7.41 29.25 11.22
CA ILE A 469 8.42 28.80 12.20
C ILE A 469 9.60 29.80 12.28
N LEU A 470 9.98 30.38 11.15
CA LEU A 470 11.08 31.35 11.07
C LEU A 470 10.78 32.70 11.71
N GLU A 471 9.52 33.04 11.97
CA GLU A 471 9.14 34.25 12.72
C GLU A 471 9.66 34.20 14.17
N HIS A 472 9.74 32.99 14.75
CA HIS A 472 10.28 32.74 16.09
C HIS A 472 11.82 32.86 16.17
N GLN A 473 12.53 33.13 15.07
CA GLN A 473 14.00 33.15 15.06
C GLN A 473 14.62 34.20 16.00
N ARG A 474 13.85 35.25 16.34
CA ARG A 474 14.28 36.36 17.20
C ARG A 474 13.84 36.21 18.66
N GLU A 475 13.01 35.21 18.98
CA GLU A 475 12.50 35.00 20.33
C GLU A 475 13.60 34.56 21.30
N ASP A 476 13.48 34.90 22.59
CA ASP A 476 14.38 34.36 23.60
C ASP A 476 13.94 32.95 23.99
N PHE A 477 14.83 31.98 23.80
CA PHE A 477 14.65 30.61 24.28
C PHE A 477 16.01 29.91 24.40
N PRO A 478 16.17 28.99 25.34
CA PRO A 478 17.41 28.23 25.48
C PRO A 478 17.50 27.22 24.34
N PHE A 479 18.47 27.41 23.44
CA PHE A 479 18.67 26.50 22.30
C PHE A 479 18.95 25.06 22.74
N GLU A 480 19.53 24.88 23.93
CA GLU A 480 19.75 23.56 24.52
C GLU A 480 18.43 22.81 24.81
N ALA A 481 17.36 23.53 25.19
CA ALA A 481 16.03 22.92 25.35
C ALA A 481 15.47 22.47 24.00
N LEU A 482 15.55 23.31 22.96
CA LEU A 482 15.17 22.93 21.60
C LEU A 482 15.98 21.72 21.13
N ARG A 483 17.28 21.68 21.37
CA ARG A 483 18.14 20.54 21.00
C ARG A 483 17.74 19.24 21.71
N ALA A 484 17.42 19.30 23.00
CA ALA A 484 16.90 18.16 23.75
C ALA A 484 15.52 17.72 23.24
N TYR A 485 14.65 18.67 22.91
CA TYR A 485 13.33 18.40 22.33
C TYR A 485 13.44 17.72 20.95
N LEU A 486 14.28 18.22 20.06
CA LEU A 486 14.53 17.61 18.75
C LEU A 486 15.20 16.22 18.87
N LYS A 487 16.02 16.01 19.91
CA LYS A 487 16.55 14.69 20.24
C LYS A 487 15.44 13.72 20.64
N SER A 488 14.43 14.18 21.39
CA SER A 488 13.25 13.39 21.71
C SER A 488 12.52 12.95 20.44
N HIS A 489 12.27 13.87 19.51
CA HIS A 489 11.63 13.55 18.23
C HIS A 489 12.48 12.63 17.36
N GLU A 490 13.81 12.81 17.30
CA GLU A 490 14.72 11.87 16.61
C GLU A 490 14.56 10.42 17.12
N ARG A 491 14.52 10.22 18.45
CA ARG A 491 14.34 8.90 19.05
C ARG A 491 12.96 8.31 18.76
N TYR A 492 11.91 9.14 18.81
CA TYR A 492 10.56 8.73 18.43
C TYR A 492 10.49 8.35 16.94
N ASN A 493 11.13 9.12 16.08
CA ASN A 493 11.17 8.92 14.64
C ASN A 493 11.90 7.63 14.22
N GLU A 494 12.85 7.13 15.00
CA GLU A 494 13.40 5.78 14.80
C GLU A 494 12.36 4.66 14.97
N ILE A 495 11.28 4.89 15.73
CA ILE A 495 10.11 3.99 15.76
C ILE A 495 9.39 4.04 14.41
N ARG A 496 9.07 5.24 13.91
CA ARG A 496 8.45 5.45 12.59
C ARG A 496 9.31 4.88 11.45
N ARG A 497 10.62 4.81 11.61
CA ARG A 497 11.47 4.18 10.58
C ARG A 497 11.18 2.67 10.41
N LEU A 498 10.78 1.98 11.48
CA LEU A 498 10.75 0.52 11.55
C LEU A 498 9.38 -0.08 11.83
N CYS A 499 8.48 0.67 12.47
CA CYS A 499 7.10 0.28 12.68
C CYS A 499 6.29 0.83 11.51
N ARG A 500 5.62 -0.03 10.75
CA ARG A 500 4.80 0.40 9.62
C ARG A 500 3.32 0.22 9.95
N PRO A 501 2.46 1.10 9.41
CA PRO A 501 1.05 0.80 9.30
C PRO A 501 0.80 -0.62 8.77
N TYR A 502 -0.27 -1.24 9.26
CA TYR A 502 -0.66 -2.60 8.88
C TYR A 502 0.36 -3.70 9.22
N VAL A 503 1.37 -3.43 10.06
CA VAL A 503 2.24 -4.46 10.63
C VAL A 503 1.87 -4.66 12.10
N SER A 504 1.62 -5.91 12.52
CA SER A 504 1.33 -6.21 13.93
C SER A 504 2.51 -5.87 14.83
N VAL A 505 2.23 -5.10 15.90
CA VAL A 505 3.21 -4.75 16.92
C VAL A 505 3.25 -5.85 17.99
N ARG A 506 4.10 -6.86 17.75
CA ARG A 506 4.29 -8.01 18.64
C ARG A 506 5.32 -7.76 19.73
N GLN A 507 5.53 -8.74 20.61
CA GLN A 507 6.37 -8.60 21.80
C GLN A 507 7.77 -8.03 21.53
N GLU A 508 8.50 -8.53 20.52
CA GLU A 508 9.84 -8.01 20.19
C GLU A 508 9.79 -6.55 19.73
N MET A 509 8.87 -6.22 18.82
CA MET A 509 8.68 -4.86 18.33
C MET A 509 8.23 -3.93 19.46
N ALA A 510 7.29 -4.36 20.31
CA ALA A 510 6.83 -3.63 21.47
C ALA A 510 7.96 -3.38 22.48
N ARG A 511 8.84 -4.36 22.74
CA ARG A 511 10.03 -4.18 23.60
C ARG A 511 10.98 -3.13 23.00
N ARG A 512 11.26 -3.19 21.71
CA ARG A 512 12.09 -2.20 21.01
C ARG A 512 11.46 -0.80 21.06
N ASN A 513 10.19 -0.69 20.70
CA ASN A 513 9.46 0.58 20.67
C ASN A 513 9.40 1.19 22.08
N ARG A 514 9.15 0.39 23.13
CA ARG A 514 9.21 0.84 24.53
C ARG A 514 10.57 1.44 24.91
N ARG A 515 11.66 0.82 24.48
CA ARG A 515 13.02 1.35 24.71
C ARG A 515 13.22 2.70 24.02
N LEU A 516 12.79 2.83 22.77
CA LEU A 516 12.90 4.08 22.00
C LEU A 516 12.01 5.18 22.59
N LEU A 517 10.77 4.86 22.99
CA LEU A 517 9.87 5.80 23.66
C LEU A 517 10.44 6.27 25.00
N ARG A 518 11.05 5.40 25.81
CA ARG A 518 11.75 5.81 27.04
C ARG A 518 12.94 6.72 26.76
N GLN A 519 13.67 6.48 25.66
CA GLN A 519 14.75 7.37 25.25
C GLN A 519 14.23 8.73 24.78
N ALA A 520 13.11 8.75 24.04
CA ALA A 520 12.43 9.97 23.65
C ALA A 520 11.96 10.74 24.89
N LEU A 521 11.22 10.07 25.79
CA LEU A 521 10.68 10.66 27.02
C LEU A 521 11.76 11.33 27.87
N ARG A 522 12.89 10.65 28.13
CA ARG A 522 14.01 11.24 28.88
C ARG A 522 14.58 12.50 28.22
N ALA A 523 14.64 12.54 26.88
CA ALA A 523 15.10 13.73 26.17
C ALA A 523 14.07 14.86 26.22
N GLY A 524 12.77 14.54 26.19
CA GLY A 524 11.69 15.50 26.37
C GLY A 524 11.64 16.08 27.79
N GLU A 525 11.79 15.23 28.82
CA GLU A 525 11.90 15.65 30.22
C GLU A 525 13.13 16.54 30.44
N ARG A 526 14.26 16.22 29.81
CA ARG A 526 15.43 17.11 29.81
C ARG A 526 15.15 18.48 29.18
N ALA A 527 14.31 18.54 28.15
CA ALA A 527 13.90 19.81 27.56
C ALA A 527 13.04 20.63 28.53
N LEU A 528 12.16 19.99 29.32
CA LEU A 528 11.38 20.64 30.37
C LEU A 528 12.26 21.22 31.48
N GLU A 529 13.25 20.45 31.95
CA GLU A 529 14.23 20.93 32.96
C GLU A 529 14.97 22.18 32.49
N LEU A 530 15.27 22.28 31.19
CA LEU A 530 15.95 23.43 30.60
C LEU A 530 15.02 24.65 30.37
N LEU A 531 13.72 24.49 30.64
CA LEU A 531 12.66 25.51 30.50
C LEU A 531 11.99 25.82 31.86
N ASP A 532 12.68 25.57 32.97
CA ASP A 532 12.13 25.71 34.32
C ASP A 532 11.83 27.18 34.68
N ASP A 533 12.60 28.13 34.12
CA ASP A 533 12.38 29.57 34.29
C ASP A 533 10.99 29.99 33.77
N GLU A 534 10.26 30.75 34.58
CA GLU A 534 8.88 31.20 34.32
C GLU A 534 8.76 31.97 33.01
N LYS A 535 9.79 32.71 32.60
CA LYS A 535 9.78 33.44 31.31
C LYS A 535 9.65 32.52 30.09
N TYR A 536 9.89 31.21 30.25
CA TYR A 536 9.76 30.20 29.21
C TYR A 536 8.51 29.31 29.35
N ALA A 537 7.52 29.70 30.18
CA ALA A 537 6.32 28.92 30.46
C ALA A 537 5.58 28.44 29.19
N LEU A 538 5.46 29.29 28.15
CA LEU A 538 4.84 28.92 26.88
C LEU A 538 5.53 27.72 26.22
N TYR A 539 6.86 27.75 26.10
CA TYR A 539 7.63 26.64 25.50
C TYR A 539 7.57 25.40 26.39
N ARG A 540 7.58 25.58 27.71
CA ARG A 540 7.43 24.47 28.67
C ARG A 540 6.10 23.76 28.47
N ASP A 541 5.00 24.49 28.31
CA ASP A 541 3.66 23.92 28.06
C ASP A 541 3.59 23.17 26.72
N ASN A 542 4.23 23.71 25.68
CA ASN A 542 4.34 23.06 24.37
C ASN A 542 5.11 21.73 24.46
N VAL A 543 6.25 21.73 25.17
CA VAL A 543 7.05 20.53 25.41
C VAL A 543 6.30 19.53 26.30
N LEU A 544 5.55 20.00 27.30
CA LEU A 544 4.76 19.16 28.20
C LEU A 544 3.71 18.37 27.44
N ALA A 545 2.99 19.00 26.49
CA ALA A 545 2.02 18.30 25.64
C ALA A 545 2.65 17.13 24.88
N TRP A 546 3.90 17.27 24.42
CA TRP A 546 4.64 16.19 23.76
C TRP A 546 5.05 15.09 24.74
N VAL A 547 5.52 15.47 25.94
CA VAL A 547 5.89 14.51 27.00
C VAL A 547 4.68 13.69 27.46
N GLU A 548 3.52 14.31 27.62
CA GLU A 548 2.26 13.63 27.94
C GLU A 548 1.85 12.63 26.85
N TYR A 549 1.97 13.03 25.58
CA TYR A 549 1.74 12.12 24.46
C TYR A 549 2.70 10.92 24.47
N LEU A 550 3.99 11.13 24.75
CA LEU A 550 4.97 10.03 24.86
C LEU A 550 4.65 9.05 26.00
N ARG A 551 4.15 9.56 27.13
CA ARG A 551 3.68 8.73 28.25
C ARG A 551 2.46 7.90 27.84
N ALA A 552 1.49 8.51 27.17
CA ALA A 552 0.33 7.80 26.64
C ALA A 552 0.73 6.71 25.63
N GLU A 553 1.65 6.97 24.70
CA GLU A 553 2.16 5.97 23.76
C GLU A 553 2.89 4.80 24.46
N LEU A 554 3.60 5.07 25.56
CA LEU A 554 4.21 4.03 26.39
C LEU A 554 3.17 3.13 27.05
N ASP A 555 2.09 3.72 27.54
CA ASP A 555 0.99 2.99 28.17
C ASP A 555 0.21 2.18 27.14
N TRP A 556 -0.06 2.75 25.97
CA TRP A 556 -0.76 2.09 24.87
C TRP A 556 -0.03 0.87 24.32
N LEU A 557 1.29 0.74 24.51
CA LEU A 557 1.99 -0.51 24.20
C LEU A 557 1.51 -1.70 25.01
N THR A 558 0.83 -1.49 26.13
CA THR A 558 0.20 -2.53 26.96
C THR A 558 -1.30 -2.58 26.65
N PRO A 559 -1.84 -3.73 26.18
CA PRO A 559 -3.27 -3.85 25.95
C PRO A 559 -4.08 -3.53 27.23
N PRO A 560 -5.06 -2.62 27.17
CA PRO A 560 -5.86 -2.22 28.33
C PRO A 560 -6.82 -3.35 28.75
N ALA A 561 -7.44 -3.20 29.92
CA ALA A 561 -8.49 -4.09 30.40
C ALA A 561 -9.77 -3.31 30.71
N MET A 562 -10.93 -3.92 30.43
CA MET A 562 -12.25 -3.42 30.84
C MET A 562 -13.05 -4.53 31.56
N ALA A 563 -13.88 -4.12 32.51
CA ALA A 563 -14.88 -5.00 33.10
C ALA A 563 -16.09 -5.16 32.16
N CYS A 564 -16.72 -6.33 32.18
CA CYS A 564 -17.98 -6.64 31.50
C CYS A 564 -19.00 -7.09 32.55
N PRO A 565 -19.63 -6.14 33.25
CA PRO A 565 -20.62 -6.44 34.27
C PRO A 565 -21.97 -6.85 33.65
N PRO A 566 -22.89 -7.43 34.43
CA PRO A 566 -24.26 -7.69 33.99
C PRO A 566 -24.95 -6.40 33.52
N ASP A 567 -25.71 -6.48 32.45
CA ASP A 567 -26.41 -5.32 31.93
C ASP A 567 -27.46 -4.80 32.92
N GLY A 568 -27.49 -3.47 33.13
CA GLY A 568 -28.34 -2.83 34.14
C GLY A 568 -27.75 -2.78 35.56
N SER A 569 -26.63 -3.45 35.84
CA SER A 569 -25.92 -3.34 37.13
C SER A 569 -25.13 -2.03 37.30
N ILE A 570 -24.93 -1.30 36.21
CA ILE A 570 -24.28 0.01 36.16
C ILE A 570 -25.17 0.98 35.40
N GLY A 571 -25.03 2.27 35.68
CA GLY A 571 -25.78 3.34 35.02
C GLY A 571 -25.62 3.36 33.49
N PRO A 572 -26.54 4.00 32.75
CA PRO A 572 -26.51 4.03 31.29
C PRO A 572 -25.25 4.67 30.71
N ASP A 573 -24.57 5.55 31.45
CA ASP A 573 -23.33 6.24 31.05
C ASP A 573 -22.09 5.81 31.84
N GLU A 574 -22.24 4.88 32.78
CA GLU A 574 -21.13 4.34 33.56
C GLU A 574 -20.34 3.27 32.79
N GLY A 575 -19.07 3.04 33.17
CA GLY A 575 -18.24 1.98 32.61
C GLY A 575 -17.73 2.21 31.17
N PHE A 576 -18.06 3.35 30.55
CA PHE A 576 -17.46 3.78 29.28
C PHE A 576 -15.96 4.06 29.42
N ARG A 577 -15.19 3.64 28.42
CA ARG A 577 -13.75 3.84 28.31
C ARG A 577 -13.46 4.66 27.07
N ALA A 578 -12.66 5.71 27.23
CA ALA A 578 -12.19 6.53 26.13
C ALA A 578 -11.45 5.67 25.10
N MET A 579 -11.73 5.95 23.84
CA MET A 579 -11.00 5.41 22.69
C MET A 579 -9.91 6.40 22.29
N VAL A 580 -8.85 5.87 21.69
CA VAL A 580 -7.69 6.63 21.23
C VAL A 580 -7.64 6.65 19.71
N ARG A 581 -6.96 7.65 19.15
CA ARG A 581 -6.75 7.73 17.70
C ARG A 581 -5.85 6.57 17.25
N ASP A 582 -6.37 5.70 16.39
CA ASP A 582 -5.62 4.59 15.83
C ASP A 582 -4.69 5.07 14.72
N HIS A 583 -3.48 5.42 15.10
CA HIS A 583 -2.47 6.00 14.24
C HIS A 583 -1.12 5.34 14.53
N CYS A 584 -0.41 4.90 13.49
CA CYS A 584 0.85 4.18 13.67
C CYS A 584 1.99 5.15 14.03
N TYR A 585 2.12 5.53 15.31
CA TYR A 585 3.18 6.45 15.78
C TYR A 585 3.25 7.76 15.00
N ARG A 586 2.13 8.47 14.87
CA ARG A 586 2.05 9.72 14.07
C ARG A 586 2.48 9.52 12.62
N TRP A 587 2.18 8.34 12.04
CA TRP A 587 2.43 8.02 10.62
C TRP A 587 1.72 8.98 9.69
N GLY A 588 2.40 10.01 9.26
CA GLY A 588 1.83 10.91 8.31
C GLY A 588 2.29 12.35 8.42
N GLU A 589 2.90 12.66 9.53
CA GLU A 589 3.02 14.04 9.95
C GLU A 589 4.28 14.65 9.37
N ARG A 590 4.15 15.93 8.98
CA ARG A 590 5.23 16.65 8.29
C ARG A 590 6.39 16.76 9.26
N CYS A 591 7.61 16.44 8.84
CA CYS A 591 8.76 16.45 9.74
C CYS A 591 8.99 17.79 10.45
N TRP A 592 8.60 18.91 9.84
CA TRP A 592 8.71 20.23 10.47
C TRP A 592 7.64 20.53 11.52
N GLU A 593 6.57 19.72 11.62
CA GLU A 593 5.65 19.79 12.76
C GLU A 593 6.37 19.40 14.06
N ASP A 594 7.39 18.53 13.99
CA ASP A 594 8.28 18.23 15.12
C ASP A 594 9.05 19.47 15.59
N PHE A 595 9.29 20.45 14.70
CA PHE A 595 10.00 21.69 15.03
C PHE A 595 9.02 22.77 15.48
N ALA A 596 7.92 22.91 14.72
CA ALA A 596 6.87 23.89 14.99
C ALA A 596 6.24 23.68 16.36
N SER A 597 6.06 22.42 16.77
CA SER A 597 5.46 22.06 18.06
C SER A 597 6.29 22.43 19.29
N PHE A 598 7.53 22.90 19.12
CA PHE A 598 8.27 23.57 20.19
C PHE A 598 7.76 25.00 20.41
N PHE A 599 7.47 25.73 19.33
CA PHE A 599 7.10 27.15 19.34
C PHE A 599 5.60 27.36 19.48
N VAL A 600 4.78 26.44 18.98
CA VAL A 600 3.32 26.51 18.98
C VAL A 600 2.75 25.22 19.55
N ARG A 601 1.74 25.33 20.43
CA ARG A 601 1.08 24.17 21.03
C ARG A 601 0.47 23.28 19.95
N ALA A 602 0.82 22.00 19.96
CA ALA A 602 0.24 20.99 19.09
C ALA A 602 -0.74 20.09 19.87
N ASP A 603 -1.83 19.69 19.22
CA ASP A 603 -2.72 18.63 19.70
C ASP A 603 -2.27 17.28 19.12
N PHE A 604 -1.61 16.47 19.95
CA PHE A 604 -1.12 15.15 19.55
C PHE A 604 -2.18 14.05 19.67
N PHE A 605 -3.30 14.28 20.37
CA PHE A 605 -4.35 13.27 20.59
C PHE A 605 -5.46 13.35 19.54
N GLY A 606 -5.67 14.52 18.96
CA GLY A 606 -6.62 14.77 17.88
C GLY A 606 -8.04 15.05 18.39
N PRO A 607 -8.93 15.48 17.48
CA PRO A 607 -10.19 16.12 17.87
C PRO A 607 -11.38 15.16 18.06
N ASP A 608 -11.33 13.94 17.51
CA ASP A 608 -12.48 13.03 17.56
C ASP A 608 -12.56 12.36 18.94
N ARG A 609 -13.76 12.34 19.55
CA ARG A 609 -13.99 11.78 20.88
C ARG A 609 -15.01 10.66 20.83
N CYS A 610 -14.55 9.44 21.12
CA CYS A 610 -15.40 8.27 21.19
C CYS A 610 -15.14 7.47 22.46
N ASP A 611 -16.18 6.85 22.99
CA ASP A 611 -16.07 5.91 24.10
C ASP A 611 -16.71 4.58 23.73
N CYS A 612 -16.22 3.50 24.33
CA CYS A 612 -16.87 2.20 24.25
C CYS A 612 -17.02 1.53 25.61
N ARG A 613 -17.95 0.58 25.72
CA ARG A 613 -18.06 -0.35 26.85
C ARG A 613 -18.61 -1.69 26.41
N ALA A 614 -18.48 -2.68 27.29
CA ALA A 614 -19.11 -3.98 27.14
C ALA A 614 -19.90 -4.35 28.40
N THR A 615 -21.10 -4.91 28.24
CA THR A 615 -21.91 -5.49 29.33
C THR A 615 -22.51 -6.83 28.89
N ALA A 616 -22.86 -7.68 29.85
CA ALA A 616 -23.43 -9.00 29.60
C ALA A 616 -24.95 -8.99 29.78
N THR A 617 -25.72 -9.22 28.71
CA THR A 617 -27.18 -9.40 28.81
C THR A 617 -27.53 -10.89 28.94
N ALA A 618 -28.79 -11.20 29.19
CA ALA A 618 -29.28 -12.58 29.13
C ALA A 618 -29.11 -13.19 27.73
N GLU A 619 -29.26 -12.39 26.67
CA GLU A 619 -29.27 -12.84 25.28
C GLU A 619 -27.87 -12.86 24.63
N GLY A 620 -26.96 -11.99 25.07
CA GLY A 620 -25.66 -11.84 24.44
C GLY A 620 -24.70 -10.84 25.09
N LEU A 621 -23.54 -10.70 24.48
CA LEU A 621 -22.59 -9.64 24.79
C LEU A 621 -23.09 -8.33 24.17
N LYS A 622 -23.37 -7.32 24.99
CA LYS A 622 -23.68 -5.96 24.51
C LYS A 622 -22.40 -5.15 24.45
N VAL A 623 -22.08 -4.63 23.26
CA VAL A 623 -21.00 -3.67 23.04
C VAL A 623 -21.62 -2.33 22.68
N SER A 624 -21.34 -1.30 23.46
CA SER A 624 -21.83 0.05 23.26
C SER A 624 -20.71 0.96 22.76
N LEU A 625 -21.05 1.84 21.81
CA LEU A 625 -20.15 2.85 21.25
C LEU A 625 -20.89 4.19 21.22
N ARG A 626 -20.22 5.27 21.61
CA ARG A 626 -20.75 6.63 21.49
C ARG A 626 -19.70 7.62 20.97
N GLU A 627 -20.14 8.61 20.21
CA GLU A 627 -19.33 9.74 19.74
C GLU A 627 -19.93 11.04 20.31
N HIS A 628 -19.07 11.96 20.70
CA HIS A 628 -19.42 13.24 21.33
C HIS A 628 -18.94 14.42 20.50
N ASP A 629 -19.43 15.62 20.83
CA ASP A 629 -18.97 16.91 20.29
C ASP A 629 -19.05 16.99 18.75
N ILE A 630 -20.13 16.47 18.14
CA ILE A 630 -20.34 16.46 16.69
C ILE A 630 -21.46 17.38 16.22
N ASP A 631 -21.48 17.68 14.92
CA ASP A 631 -22.69 18.10 14.21
C ASP A 631 -23.39 16.85 13.64
N TRP A 632 -24.53 16.47 14.22
CA TRP A 632 -25.29 15.32 13.77
C TRP A 632 -25.83 15.47 12.34
N ALA A 633 -26.28 16.67 11.93
CA ALA A 633 -26.81 16.89 10.59
C ALA A 633 -25.71 16.67 9.54
N GLN A 634 -24.52 17.20 9.78
CA GLN A 634 -23.33 16.97 8.96
C GLN A 634 -22.99 15.47 8.92
N ARG A 635 -22.99 14.81 10.08
CA ARG A 635 -22.66 13.38 10.19
C ARG A 635 -23.62 12.51 9.40
N ARG A 636 -24.93 12.74 9.54
CA ARG A 636 -25.99 12.02 8.84
C ARG A 636 -25.93 12.24 7.33
N ALA A 637 -25.66 13.47 6.88
CA ALA A 637 -25.49 13.76 5.46
C ALA A 637 -24.31 12.99 4.86
N LEU A 638 -23.19 12.94 5.59
CA LEU A 638 -22.00 12.20 5.18
C LEU A 638 -22.26 10.69 5.10
N TRP A 639 -22.94 10.13 6.10
CA TRP A 639 -23.31 8.71 6.09
C TRP A 639 -24.26 8.35 4.95
N ARG A 640 -25.24 9.21 4.64
CA ARG A 640 -26.13 9.02 3.49
C ARG A 640 -25.36 9.03 2.18
N ARG A 641 -24.44 9.98 1.99
CA ARG A 641 -23.57 10.06 0.81
C ARG A 641 -22.72 8.81 0.62
N HIS A 642 -22.33 8.16 1.71
CA HIS A 642 -21.48 6.97 1.70
C HIS A 642 -22.22 5.65 1.95
N ARG A 643 -23.56 5.65 1.94
CA ARG A 643 -24.32 4.40 2.10
C ARG A 643 -24.04 3.46 0.93
N GLY A 644 -23.81 2.19 1.23
CA GLY A 644 -23.55 1.13 0.25
C GLY A 644 -22.13 1.10 -0.33
N ASN A 645 -21.23 1.98 0.10
CA ASN A 645 -19.82 1.96 -0.29
C ASN A 645 -18.93 1.31 0.79
N VAL A 646 -17.64 1.14 0.51
CA VAL A 646 -16.68 0.56 1.49
C VAL A 646 -16.55 1.36 2.79
N ASN A 647 -16.78 2.69 2.77
CA ASN A 647 -16.63 3.54 3.95
C ASN A 647 -17.70 3.29 5.01
N GLN A 648 -18.87 2.75 4.65
CA GLN A 648 -19.90 2.39 5.63
C GLN A 648 -19.43 1.35 6.64
N THR A 649 -18.43 0.54 6.27
CA THR A 649 -17.80 -0.43 7.17
C THR A 649 -17.01 0.23 8.29
N GLY A 650 -16.77 1.54 8.21
CA GLY A 650 -16.08 2.33 9.23
C GLY A 650 -16.94 2.68 10.44
N PHE A 651 -18.26 2.44 10.44
CA PHE A 651 -19.13 2.86 11.54
C PHE A 651 -18.80 2.20 12.88
N MET A 652 -18.91 0.88 12.99
CA MET A 652 -18.47 0.15 14.18
C MET A 652 -17.89 -1.20 13.77
N GLN A 653 -16.74 -1.54 14.33
CA GLN A 653 -16.12 -2.85 14.19
C GLN A 653 -15.81 -3.40 15.57
N VAL A 654 -16.18 -4.66 15.82
CA VAL A 654 -15.88 -5.38 17.05
C VAL A 654 -15.06 -6.62 16.70
N MET A 655 -13.88 -6.73 17.30
CA MET A 655 -13.01 -7.90 17.19
C MET A 655 -13.02 -8.63 18.53
N LEU A 656 -13.30 -9.94 18.50
CA LEU A 656 -13.39 -10.79 19.68
C LEU A 656 -12.54 -12.03 19.49
N ASP A 657 -11.76 -12.37 20.50
CA ASP A 657 -11.14 -13.69 20.69
C ASP A 657 -11.79 -14.30 21.94
N PRO A 658 -12.95 -14.98 21.77
CA PRO A 658 -13.59 -15.69 22.87
C PRO A 658 -12.62 -16.71 23.44
N ASP A 659 -12.60 -16.83 24.76
CA ASP A 659 -11.72 -17.71 25.53
C ASP A 659 -10.21 -17.40 25.41
N SER A 660 -9.85 -16.26 24.80
CA SER A 660 -8.48 -15.77 24.72
C SER A 660 -7.52 -16.79 24.12
N THR A 661 -7.88 -17.36 22.97
CA THR A 661 -7.09 -18.40 22.29
C THR A 661 -5.78 -17.88 21.71
N PHE A 662 -5.64 -16.57 21.51
CA PHE A 662 -4.55 -15.91 20.77
C PHE A 662 -4.41 -16.37 19.31
N GLN A 663 -5.37 -17.13 18.81
CA GLN A 663 -5.30 -17.76 17.50
C GLN A 663 -6.51 -17.44 16.65
N ARG A 664 -7.69 -17.20 17.23
CA ARG A 664 -8.95 -17.02 16.50
C ARG A 664 -9.58 -15.68 16.86
N VAL A 665 -9.98 -14.92 15.84
CA VAL A 665 -10.69 -13.66 16.01
C VAL A 665 -11.96 -13.65 15.16
N ILE A 666 -13.09 -13.39 15.81
CA ILE A 666 -14.37 -13.10 15.19
C ILE A 666 -14.49 -11.58 15.04
N HIS A 667 -14.74 -11.11 13.83
CA HIS A 667 -14.80 -9.71 13.48
C HIS A 667 -16.19 -9.37 12.95
N TYR A 668 -16.91 -8.56 13.73
CA TYR A 668 -18.21 -7.98 13.40
C TYR A 668 -18.02 -6.58 12.82
N THR A 669 -18.54 -6.32 11.63
CA THR A 669 -18.56 -5.01 10.99
C THR A 669 -20.00 -4.55 10.87
N ILE A 670 -20.34 -3.42 11.48
CA ILE A 670 -21.67 -2.84 11.47
C ILE A 670 -21.69 -1.64 10.52
N TYR A 671 -22.73 -1.54 9.71
CA TYR A 671 -22.92 -0.40 8.80
C TYR A 671 -23.59 0.77 9.53
N PHE A 672 -23.56 1.96 8.93
CA PHE A 672 -24.13 3.18 9.52
C PHE A 672 -25.52 2.93 10.13
N GLN A 673 -25.68 3.35 11.39
CA GLN A 673 -26.94 3.28 12.14
C GLN A 673 -27.48 1.85 12.31
N GLY A 674 -26.64 0.82 12.23
CA GLY A 674 -27.08 -0.57 12.35
C GLY A 674 -27.92 -1.07 11.16
N SER A 675 -27.85 -0.40 10.01
CA SER A 675 -28.61 -0.77 8.79
C SER A 675 -28.25 -2.15 8.20
N GLY A 676 -27.22 -2.80 8.74
CA GLY A 676 -26.75 -4.11 8.36
C GLY A 676 -25.33 -4.33 8.86
N GLY A 677 -24.68 -5.36 8.35
CA GLY A 677 -23.30 -5.65 8.67
C GLY A 677 -22.80 -6.96 8.10
N THR A 678 -21.54 -7.26 8.38
CA THR A 678 -20.93 -8.56 8.09
C THR A 678 -20.28 -9.13 9.34
N VAL A 679 -20.19 -10.45 9.38
CA VAL A 679 -19.35 -11.17 10.32
C VAL A 679 -18.35 -11.99 9.54
N ARG A 680 -17.09 -11.97 9.97
CA ARG A 680 -16.02 -12.80 9.42
C ARG A 680 -15.15 -13.33 10.55
N GLU A 681 -14.43 -14.39 10.28
CA GLU A 681 -13.47 -14.97 11.20
C GLU A 681 -12.10 -15.00 10.54
N PHE A 682 -11.05 -14.77 11.31
CA PHE A 682 -9.71 -15.11 10.89
C PHE A 682 -8.96 -15.81 12.00
N SER A 683 -7.98 -16.62 11.61
CA SER A 683 -7.11 -17.31 12.55
C SER A 683 -5.65 -17.19 12.16
N GLU A 684 -4.77 -17.19 13.14
CA GLU A 684 -3.32 -17.26 12.94
C GLU A 684 -2.82 -18.68 13.17
N ARG A 685 -2.13 -19.24 12.17
CA ARG A 685 -1.42 -20.51 12.30
C ARG A 685 -0.08 -20.30 13.05
N PRO A 686 0.52 -21.36 13.65
CA PRO A 686 1.81 -21.24 14.33
C PRO A 686 2.97 -20.67 13.49
N ASP A 687 2.89 -20.78 12.16
CA ASP A 687 3.87 -20.21 11.23
C ASP A 687 3.66 -18.70 10.95
N GLY A 688 2.67 -18.07 11.57
CA GLY A 688 2.30 -16.67 11.43
C GLY A 688 1.35 -16.39 10.26
N THR A 689 0.86 -17.41 9.56
CA THR A 689 -0.09 -17.25 8.46
C THR A 689 -1.47 -16.88 9.00
N ILE A 690 -2.03 -15.75 8.53
CA ILE A 690 -3.42 -15.39 8.78
C ILE A 690 -4.33 -16.05 7.75
N VAL A 691 -5.24 -16.91 8.22
CA VAL A 691 -6.28 -17.56 7.42
C VAL A 691 -7.59 -16.81 7.63
N HIS A 692 -8.09 -16.19 6.58
CA HIS A 692 -9.38 -15.51 6.58
C HIS A 692 -10.48 -16.46 6.12
N ARG A 693 -11.58 -16.53 6.88
CA ARG A 693 -12.86 -16.98 6.34
C ARG A 693 -13.52 -15.83 5.60
N PRO A 694 -14.17 -16.06 4.44
CA PRO A 694 -14.86 -14.98 3.75
C PRO A 694 -15.98 -14.41 4.63
N PRO A 695 -16.26 -13.10 4.52
CA PRO A 695 -17.36 -12.49 5.24
C PRO A 695 -18.71 -13.10 4.85
N SER A 696 -19.61 -13.12 5.83
CA SER A 696 -21.02 -13.49 5.69
C SER A 696 -21.90 -12.38 6.26
N MET A 697 -23.20 -12.38 5.91
CA MET A 697 -24.15 -11.38 6.43
C MET A 697 -24.25 -11.48 7.95
N LEU A 698 -24.29 -10.33 8.62
CA LEU A 698 -24.63 -10.25 10.03
C LEU A 698 -26.06 -10.78 10.24
N ARG A 699 -26.22 -11.80 11.09
CA ARG A 699 -27.52 -12.39 11.43
C ARG A 699 -27.65 -12.52 12.94
N GLY A 700 -28.86 -12.36 13.45
CA GLY A 700 -29.19 -12.61 14.85
C GLY A 700 -28.60 -11.63 15.88
N CYS A 701 -27.80 -10.65 15.47
CA CYS A 701 -27.39 -9.55 16.34
C CYS A 701 -28.50 -8.49 16.39
N GLN A 702 -28.72 -7.88 17.56
CA GLN A 702 -29.65 -6.76 17.72
C GLN A 702 -28.86 -5.46 17.82
N GLY A 703 -29.32 -4.42 17.14
CA GLY A 703 -28.69 -3.11 17.14
C GLY A 703 -29.68 -2.04 17.56
N HIS A 704 -29.29 -1.16 18.48
CA HIS A 704 -30.09 -0.01 18.89
C HIS A 704 -29.30 1.29 18.67
N PHE A 705 -29.83 2.18 17.85
CA PHE A 705 -29.20 3.45 17.51
C PHE A 705 -30.00 4.62 18.10
N GLN A 706 -29.31 5.51 18.80
CA GLN A 706 -29.87 6.74 19.35
C GLN A 706 -28.95 7.92 19.02
N HIS A 707 -29.50 9.11 18.90
CA HIS A 707 -28.73 10.33 18.70
C HIS A 707 -29.45 11.56 19.26
N ASN A 708 -28.69 12.62 19.50
CA ASN A 708 -29.18 13.99 19.63
C ASN A 708 -28.42 14.87 18.61
N ASP A 709 -28.37 16.18 18.83
CA ASP A 709 -27.69 17.10 17.90
C ASP A 709 -26.17 17.07 18.02
N SER A 710 -25.63 16.71 19.20
CA SER A 710 -24.21 16.77 19.53
C SER A 710 -23.52 15.41 19.73
N SER A 711 -24.27 14.31 19.67
CA SER A 711 -23.77 12.96 19.96
C SER A 711 -24.65 11.87 19.36
N TRP A 712 -24.09 10.65 19.26
CA TRP A 712 -24.87 9.44 19.01
C TRP A 712 -24.34 8.26 19.81
N ARG A 713 -25.20 7.27 20.02
CA ARG A 713 -24.89 6.00 20.67
C ARG A 713 -25.43 4.83 19.85
N PHE A 714 -24.63 3.78 19.78
CA PHE A 714 -25.04 2.51 19.19
C PHE A 714 -24.73 1.36 20.14
N ASP A 715 -25.75 0.55 20.43
CA ASP A 715 -25.64 -0.65 21.24
C ASP A 715 -25.80 -1.88 20.32
N LEU A 716 -24.81 -2.77 20.31
CA LEU A 716 -24.83 -4.03 19.57
C LEU A 716 -24.91 -5.20 20.54
N VAL A 717 -25.95 -6.03 20.46
CA VAL A 717 -26.04 -7.30 21.21
C VAL A 717 -25.64 -8.46 20.29
N ILE A 718 -24.54 -9.12 20.63
CA ILE A 718 -24.01 -10.30 19.93
C ILE A 718 -24.43 -11.55 20.71
N PRO A 719 -25.24 -12.46 20.11
CA PRO A 719 -25.78 -13.61 20.84
C PRO A 719 -24.71 -14.56 21.37
N TRP A 720 -24.88 -15.08 22.59
CA TRP A 720 -23.96 -16.03 23.21
C TRP A 720 -23.68 -17.26 22.34
N ARG A 721 -24.71 -17.75 21.62
CA ARG A 721 -24.57 -18.88 20.68
C ARG A 721 -23.53 -18.66 19.57
N GLN A 722 -23.29 -17.40 19.16
CA GLN A 722 -22.27 -17.10 18.13
C GLN A 722 -20.87 -17.06 18.72
N LEU A 723 -20.76 -16.88 20.03
CA LEU A 723 -19.53 -16.71 20.78
C LEU A 723 -19.08 -18.02 21.47
N GLY A 724 -19.83 -19.11 21.28
CA GLY A 724 -19.53 -20.43 21.86
C GLY A 724 -20.19 -20.69 23.21
N GLY A 725 -20.82 -19.69 23.84
CA GLY A 725 -21.49 -19.82 25.13
C GLY A 725 -21.50 -18.51 25.92
N ARG A 726 -22.22 -18.51 27.04
CA ARG A 726 -22.15 -17.41 28.01
C ARG A 726 -20.95 -17.65 28.93
N PRO A 727 -20.05 -16.65 29.10
CA PRO A 727 -18.91 -16.79 29.98
C PRO A 727 -19.30 -16.74 31.45
N GLY A 728 -18.50 -17.41 32.29
CA GLY A 728 -18.64 -17.37 33.74
C GLY A 728 -18.00 -16.12 34.38
N PRO A 729 -18.36 -15.77 35.62
CA PRO A 729 -17.68 -14.70 36.37
C PRO A 729 -16.17 -14.94 36.46
N GLY A 730 -15.38 -13.87 36.30
CA GLY A 730 -13.92 -13.90 36.28
C GLY A 730 -13.29 -14.36 34.96
N GLN A 731 -14.07 -14.92 34.03
CA GLN A 731 -13.56 -15.34 32.72
C GLN A 731 -13.02 -14.13 31.95
N ARG A 732 -11.95 -14.37 31.19
CA ARG A 732 -11.26 -13.33 30.41
C ARG A 732 -11.35 -13.63 28.93
N TRP A 733 -11.88 -12.69 28.19
CA TRP A 733 -11.83 -12.68 26.72
C TRP A 733 -10.95 -11.54 26.25
N ARG A 734 -10.63 -11.54 24.95
CA ARG A 734 -9.96 -10.39 24.33
C ARG A 734 -10.88 -9.69 23.35
N ILE A 735 -10.86 -8.36 23.39
CA ILE A 735 -11.74 -7.52 22.59
C ILE A 735 -10.98 -6.32 22.01
N ASN A 736 -11.43 -5.84 20.87
CA ASN A 736 -11.16 -4.48 20.43
C ASN A 736 -12.38 -3.88 19.72
N VAL A 737 -12.55 -2.58 19.84
CA VAL A 737 -13.63 -1.82 19.23
C VAL A 737 -13.02 -0.71 18.40
N LEU A 738 -13.46 -0.57 17.15
CA LEU A 738 -12.97 0.46 16.23
C LEU A 738 -14.13 1.24 15.63
N THR A 739 -13.90 2.52 15.36
CA THR A 739 -14.87 3.38 14.66
C THR A 739 -14.17 4.48 13.86
N ASN A 740 -14.72 4.85 12.71
CA ASN A 740 -14.38 6.03 11.92
C ASN A 740 -15.68 6.62 11.38
N PRO A 741 -16.50 7.20 12.26
CA PRO A 741 -17.81 7.71 11.90
C PRO A 741 -17.70 8.97 11.03
N SER A 742 -16.57 9.68 11.07
CA SER A 742 -16.35 10.88 10.28
C SER A 742 -16.02 10.56 8.83
N VAL A 743 -15.91 9.28 8.45
CA VAL A 743 -15.52 8.83 7.10
C VAL A 743 -14.25 9.54 6.62
N THR A 744 -13.41 9.97 7.57
CA THR A 744 -12.25 10.79 7.29
C THR A 744 -11.02 9.93 7.46
N ARG A 745 -10.10 10.03 6.51
CA ARG A 745 -8.87 9.24 6.53
C ARG A 745 -8.06 9.58 7.80
N ASN A 746 -7.48 8.57 8.45
CA ASN A 746 -6.62 8.71 9.65
C ASN A 746 -7.30 9.37 10.86
N ARG A 747 -8.63 9.31 10.91
CA ARG A 747 -9.49 9.71 12.03
C ARG A 747 -10.22 8.52 12.66
N ARG A 748 -9.63 7.34 12.53
CA ARG A 748 -10.19 6.15 13.15
C ARG A 748 -9.84 6.17 14.64
N MET A 749 -10.83 5.91 15.47
CA MET A 749 -10.69 5.69 16.90
C MET A 749 -10.70 4.18 17.19
N ILE A 750 -9.94 3.78 18.21
CA ILE A 750 -9.81 2.40 18.66
C ILE A 750 -9.68 2.36 20.18
N TRP A 751 -10.20 1.33 20.83
CA TRP A 751 -10.03 1.20 22.28
C TRP A 751 -8.63 0.70 22.67
N CYS A 752 -8.18 -0.39 22.06
CA CYS A 752 -6.81 -0.91 22.25
C CYS A 752 -5.96 -0.57 21.02
N GLN A 753 -4.92 0.25 21.18
CA GLN A 753 -4.13 0.77 20.06
C GLN A 753 -3.65 -0.35 19.12
N GLY A 754 -4.10 -0.30 17.86
CA GLY A 754 -3.83 -1.28 16.82
C GLY A 754 -2.66 -0.89 15.90
N TYR A 755 -2.19 0.35 15.99
CA TYR A 755 -1.16 0.93 15.12
C TYR A 755 -1.51 0.74 13.64
N GLU A 756 -2.78 0.99 13.35
CA GLU A 756 -3.45 0.86 12.07
C GLU A 756 -3.70 -0.57 11.55
N TYR A 757 -3.15 -1.62 12.17
CA TYR A 757 -3.34 -3.00 11.73
C TYR A 757 -4.73 -3.56 12.11
N ARG A 758 -5.45 -4.07 11.11
CA ARG A 758 -6.88 -4.45 11.21
C ARG A 758 -7.15 -5.94 11.44
N ASN A 759 -6.15 -6.79 11.25
CA ASN A 759 -6.32 -8.24 11.37
C ASN A 759 -5.34 -8.78 12.41
N ASP A 760 -5.25 -8.08 13.55
CA ASP A 760 -4.29 -8.39 14.59
C ASP A 760 -4.88 -9.33 15.65
N VAL A 761 -4.28 -10.50 15.83
CA VAL A 761 -4.59 -11.38 16.98
C VAL A 761 -3.81 -10.94 18.22
N ALA A 762 -2.70 -10.21 18.09
CA ALA A 762 -1.83 -9.83 19.19
C ALA A 762 -2.30 -8.55 19.89
N ARG A 763 -3.02 -7.65 19.21
CA ARG A 763 -3.41 -6.31 19.71
C ARG A 763 -4.90 -6.18 20.02
N LEU A 764 -5.39 -7.10 20.86
CA LEU A 764 -6.70 -7.01 21.52
C LEU A 764 -6.49 -6.74 23.02
N GLY A 765 -7.31 -5.87 23.60
CA GLY A 765 -7.36 -5.63 25.04
C GLY A 765 -8.14 -6.73 25.76
N TRP A 766 -8.16 -6.68 27.09
CA TRP A 766 -8.80 -7.67 27.94
C TRP A 766 -10.21 -7.26 28.35
N MET A 767 -11.14 -8.18 28.28
CA MET A 767 -12.49 -8.04 28.81
C MET A 767 -12.69 -9.08 29.90
N VAL A 768 -13.01 -8.63 31.12
CA VAL A 768 -13.19 -9.50 32.29
C VAL A 768 -14.65 -9.50 32.69
N PHE A 769 -15.30 -10.66 32.65
CA PHE A 769 -16.70 -10.80 33.08
C PHE A 769 -16.77 -10.72 34.60
N VAL A 770 -17.64 -9.85 35.13
CA VAL A 770 -17.77 -9.61 36.58
C VAL A 770 -19.03 -10.24 37.11
#